data_AF-A0A0S8E5S7-F1
#
_entry.id   AF-A0A0S8E5S7-F1
#
_cell.length_a   1.000
_cell.length_b   1.000
_cell.length_c   1.000
_cell.angle_alpha   90.00
_cell.angle_beta   90.00
_cell.angle_gamma   90.00
#
_symmetry.space_group_name_H-M   'P 1'
#
loop_
_entity.id
_entity.type
_entity.pdbx_description
1 polymer ?
#
loop_
_entity_poly.entity_id
_entity_poly.type
_entity_poly.pdbx_seq_one_letter_code
_entity_poly.pdbx_strand_id
1 'polypeptide(L)'
;MSKDLPHRRIQTELSEMRLPGTSWFWITAALLAGAAVCFMPGHVQADWTYNYQDDFDDVRNNWAETDSHLHSVFWPQGAFPPQEPYLYFLETDSGRELGFGGRHGEEAYLGYSFPTGPHQSGRAVSGTVGIDVRFASDTSVTLSPSGYLLYSVSDDGVNWSGSVELGSGSHVIPIESVGGTCRIVFSGTGVLIDNLEVYLLASPATIRVPDDFDTIQAAIDSSVDGDVIQVASGTYSGYGNMDIDFRGKAITVRSQNGPGQTTIDCTEHRGFYFRSGEGSDSVLRGFTIAGGRVRGSELPPDGAPWDSSPDNSVGGGIFCEFSSPSIVNCVIRDCGAELGGGIASVGGSPRILDCVIEQCTAGGLGSANSGGYGAGIGLIEGSGATIVNCAVRDNIAYVNSRGAGVYCRQSTALLVNCDISYNGAKVSVSGGGLYCSGSSAGVVLEKCLVSNNIATAGGGLFAESLDHLRMANCTVAGNRLSESGASASGGGIHSVGGDIVIRNSIVWHNDGAAVLLADSFSRNPVLFSNIQGHFPGQGNIDTDPLFVSPSSGDYHLKSAYGRYDSSWGRWVKDSDYVYSPCIDAGDPQDPVGSEPFPNNSRVNMGAYGGTAEASKSIGPLIFHVDRAGGSDFNTGLSRSDAFATIQRAVNETYDGDTVMVWPGVYQEQVSFGTRAITVQSADVAAVVTAPSGYAFSFYGAEGSRSVLRNFVIVGCGTGGIYCESASPTLTNLTIADNQFGIVAGGGADPSITNCIFWDNEAGDLHQCHAYYSRLQELGPLDAENGNTNSDPLFADPAGGDYHLQSRYGRYSPGKGTWVFTDPLTSPCIDTGDPGVYPGRERMPHGGRVNMGAYGGTPFASMSGSQSWGDVSFAVPNMTN
;
A
#
# COMPACT_ATOMS: atom_id res chain seq x y z
N MET A 1 25.68 49.43 -24.75
CA MET A 1 26.09 48.33 -25.65
C MET A 1 25.72 47.04 -24.91
N SER A 2 24.48 46.54 -25.02
CA SER A 2 24.01 45.59 -26.05
C SER A 2 24.99 44.42 -26.20
N LYS A 3 24.67 43.20 -25.76
CA LYS A 3 23.84 42.19 -26.45
C LYS A 3 23.97 40.88 -25.61
N ASP A 4 23.03 39.95 -25.46
CA ASP A 4 21.74 39.67 -26.09
C ASP A 4 20.84 38.85 -25.12
N LEU A 5 19.54 39.16 -25.20
CA LEU A 5 18.32 38.54 -24.65
C LEU A 5 18.02 37.15 -25.32
N PRO A 6 16.99 36.33 -24.95
CA PRO A 6 15.68 36.76 -24.41
C PRO A 6 14.88 35.85 -23.45
N HIS A 7 13.98 36.52 -22.70
CA HIS A 7 12.68 36.01 -22.30
C HIS A 7 11.80 35.66 -23.53
N ARG A 8 11.28 34.43 -23.61
CA ARG A 8 9.95 33.98 -24.13
C ARG A 8 10.04 32.56 -24.70
N ARG A 9 9.53 31.57 -23.97
CA ARG A 9 8.74 30.40 -24.42
C ARG A 9 8.68 29.33 -23.32
N ILE A 10 7.71 29.45 -22.41
CA ILE A 10 7.16 28.29 -21.67
C ILE A 10 5.64 28.53 -21.61
N GLN A 11 5.00 28.49 -22.77
CA GLN A 11 3.54 28.48 -22.92
C GLN A 11 3.21 28.02 -24.34
N THR A 12 3.66 26.82 -24.72
CA THR A 12 3.14 25.97 -25.81
C THR A 12 4.07 24.78 -25.97
N GLU A 13 3.88 23.75 -25.14
CA GLU A 13 4.25 22.34 -25.38
C GLU A 13 3.79 21.51 -24.18
N LEU A 14 2.47 21.45 -23.96
CA LEU A 14 1.80 20.54 -23.02
C LEU A 14 0.44 20.07 -23.59
N SER A 15 0.32 19.99 -24.92
CA SER A 15 -0.94 19.63 -25.59
C SER A 15 -0.90 18.39 -26.47
N GLU A 16 0.22 17.64 -26.53
CA GLU A 16 0.27 16.39 -27.31
C GLU A 16 1.04 15.27 -26.59
N MET A 17 0.47 14.82 -25.46
CA MET A 17 0.64 13.43 -25.01
C MET A 17 -0.71 12.96 -24.44
N ARG A 18 -1.58 12.49 -25.33
CA ARG A 18 -2.71 11.64 -24.96
C ARG A 18 -2.15 10.25 -24.68
N LEU A 19 -2.09 9.87 -23.40
CA LEU A 19 -2.09 8.47 -22.98
C LEU A 19 -3.36 8.25 -22.15
N PRO A 20 -4.19 7.25 -22.50
CA PRO A 20 -5.37 6.90 -21.72
C PRO A 20 -4.96 6.08 -20.48
N GLY A 21 -5.47 6.44 -19.31
CA GLY A 21 -5.67 5.47 -18.22
C GLY A 21 -4.73 5.49 -17.01
N THR A 22 -4.20 6.63 -16.55
CA THR A 22 -3.50 6.66 -15.24
C THR A 22 -3.76 7.94 -14.45
N SER A 23 -4.54 7.86 -13.38
CA SER A 23 -4.46 8.79 -12.24
C SER A 23 -4.99 8.12 -10.97
N TRP A 24 -4.42 8.48 -9.82
CA TRP A 24 -4.67 8.03 -8.42
C TRP A 24 -3.64 7.08 -7.77
N PHE A 25 -2.83 6.34 -8.52
CA PHE A 25 -1.95 5.30 -7.92
C PHE A 25 -0.62 5.76 -7.30
N TRP A 26 -0.09 6.94 -7.67
CA TRP A 26 1.27 7.31 -7.24
C TRP A 26 1.36 7.94 -5.85
N ILE A 27 0.25 8.45 -5.30
CA ILE A 27 0.23 9.03 -3.95
C ILE A 27 0.09 7.90 -2.90
N THR A 28 -0.76 6.90 -3.17
CA THR A 28 -0.99 5.74 -2.28
C THR A 28 0.19 4.77 -2.21
N ALA A 29 0.91 4.53 -3.32
CA ALA A 29 2.11 3.68 -3.31
C ALA A 29 3.29 4.32 -2.55
N ALA A 30 3.45 5.65 -2.64
CA ALA A 30 4.46 6.39 -1.90
C ALA A 30 4.14 6.47 -0.39
N LEU A 31 2.85 6.52 -0.01
CA LEU A 31 2.40 6.54 1.39
C LEU A 31 2.45 5.16 2.06
N LEU A 32 2.15 4.07 1.35
CA LEU A 32 2.38 2.71 1.85
C LEU A 32 3.87 2.40 1.97
N ALA A 33 4.72 2.92 1.07
CA ALA A 33 6.17 2.88 1.23
C ALA A 33 6.65 3.72 2.43
N GLY A 34 6.09 4.92 2.64
CA GLY A 34 6.40 5.77 3.81
C GLY A 34 5.91 5.21 5.15
N ALA A 35 4.83 4.42 5.16
CA ALA A 35 4.38 3.66 6.33
C ALA A 35 5.21 2.38 6.53
N ALA A 36 5.59 1.68 5.45
CA ALA A 36 6.47 0.51 5.51
C ALA A 36 7.90 0.84 5.98
N VAL A 37 8.40 2.06 5.70
CA VAL A 37 9.69 2.55 6.22
C VAL A 37 9.67 2.69 7.75
N CYS A 38 8.50 2.83 8.39
CA CYS A 38 8.39 2.82 9.86
C CYS A 38 8.36 1.42 10.49
N PHE A 39 8.35 0.34 9.69
CA PHE A 39 8.29 -1.05 10.17
C PHE A 39 9.64 -1.79 10.16
N MET A 40 10.76 -1.15 9.78
CA MET A 40 12.08 -1.74 10.00
C MET A 40 12.64 -1.32 11.37
N PRO A 41 12.83 -2.24 12.33
CA PRO A 41 13.68 -1.96 13.47
C PRO A 41 15.11 -1.81 12.94
N GLY A 42 15.64 -0.59 12.89
CA GLY A 42 17.06 -0.36 12.64
C GLY A 42 17.44 0.74 11.66
N HIS A 43 16.51 1.40 10.96
CA HIS A 43 16.85 2.64 10.25
C HIS A 43 16.66 3.84 11.18
N VAL A 44 17.50 3.90 12.21
CA VAL A 44 17.85 5.16 12.86
C VAL A 44 18.89 5.79 11.95
N GLN A 45 18.53 6.83 11.22
CA GLN A 45 19.56 7.72 10.69
C GLN A 45 19.28 9.12 11.22
N ALA A 46 19.85 9.39 12.38
CA ALA A 46 20.25 10.73 12.75
C ALA A 46 21.54 10.56 13.55
N ASP A 47 22.65 10.39 12.83
CA ASP A 47 23.94 10.67 13.43
C ASP A 47 23.89 12.15 13.83
N TRP A 48 24.16 12.46 15.11
CA TRP A 48 24.31 13.84 15.51
C TRP A 48 25.49 14.41 14.72
N THR A 49 25.30 15.50 13.97
CA THR A 49 26.38 16.15 13.20
C THR A 49 26.67 17.54 13.73
N TYR A 50 27.95 17.87 13.93
CA TYR A 50 28.42 19.24 14.13
C TYR A 50 29.15 19.72 12.89
N ASN A 51 28.61 20.77 12.27
CA ASN A 51 29.16 21.43 11.10
C ASN A 51 29.60 22.84 11.47
N TYR A 52 30.86 23.16 11.24
CA TYR A 52 31.41 24.51 11.34
C TYR A 52 32.15 24.82 10.05
N GLN A 53 31.95 26.02 9.50
CA GLN A 53 32.66 26.50 8.32
C GLN A 53 33.07 27.95 8.57
N ASP A 54 34.32 28.26 8.29
CA ASP A 54 34.91 29.58 8.38
C ASP A 54 35.81 29.79 7.16
N ASP A 55 35.41 30.72 6.29
CA ASP A 55 36.11 31.08 5.06
C ASP A 55 37.05 32.28 5.25
N PHE A 56 37.15 32.82 6.48
CA PHE A 56 38.00 33.95 6.84
C PHE A 56 37.86 35.21 5.94
N ASP A 57 36.79 35.31 5.14
CA ASP A 57 36.69 36.19 3.95
C ASP A 57 35.83 37.47 4.17
N ASP A 58 35.24 37.70 5.36
CA ASP A 58 34.37 38.87 5.57
C ASP A 58 35.12 40.22 5.65
N VAL A 59 35.22 40.86 4.48
CA VAL A 59 35.82 42.17 4.22
C VAL A 59 35.12 43.34 4.90
N ARG A 60 33.90 43.19 5.45
CA ARG A 60 33.11 44.35 5.92
C ARG A 60 33.46 44.81 7.33
N ASN A 61 34.03 43.96 8.20
CA ASN A 61 34.21 44.33 9.61
C ASN A 61 35.53 43.91 10.29
N ASN A 62 36.48 43.27 9.59
CA ASN A 62 37.78 42.86 10.14
C ASN A 62 37.64 41.92 11.38
N TRP A 63 36.65 41.01 11.33
CA TRP A 63 36.19 40.18 12.44
C TRP A 63 36.82 38.78 12.54
N ALA A 64 37.82 38.43 11.72
CA ALA A 64 38.53 37.16 11.85
C ALA A 64 39.04 36.92 13.30
N GLU A 65 39.41 37.97 14.03
CA GLU A 65 39.75 37.94 15.46
C GLU A 65 38.53 37.75 16.40
N THR A 66 37.35 38.23 16.03
CA THR A 66 36.15 38.20 16.90
C THR A 66 35.32 36.92 16.74
N ASP A 67 35.22 36.37 15.52
CA ASP A 67 34.42 35.15 15.24
C ASP A 67 35.18 33.88 15.60
N SER A 68 36.49 33.86 15.32
CA SER A 68 37.39 32.82 15.84
C SER A 68 37.38 32.84 17.36
N HIS A 69 37.47 33.99 18.04
CA HIS A 69 37.48 34.06 19.52
C HIS A 69 36.21 33.47 20.19
N LEU A 70 35.04 33.47 19.53
CA LEU A 70 33.83 32.82 20.07
C LEU A 70 33.93 31.28 20.09
N HIS A 71 34.78 30.69 19.25
CA HIS A 71 34.91 29.23 19.05
C HIS A 71 36.33 28.69 19.30
N SER A 72 37.30 29.57 19.49
CA SER A 72 38.70 29.30 19.78
C SER A 72 39.08 29.96 21.10
N VAL A 73 40.07 29.36 21.77
CA VAL A 73 40.66 29.70 23.08
C VAL A 73 40.08 28.94 24.29
N PHE A 74 40.63 27.75 24.55
CA PHE A 74 40.68 27.16 25.89
C PHE A 74 42.14 27.02 26.34
N TRP A 75 42.42 27.52 27.54
CA TRP A 75 43.59 27.11 28.33
C TRP A 75 43.08 26.40 29.59
N PRO A 76 43.43 25.13 29.82
CA PRO A 76 43.17 24.48 31.10
C PRO A 76 43.75 25.33 32.25
N GLN A 77 43.12 25.28 33.42
CA GLN A 77 43.64 25.95 34.62
C GLN A 77 45.03 25.34 34.96
N GLY A 78 46.11 26.01 34.55
CA GLY A 78 47.49 25.56 34.71
C GLY A 78 48.30 25.39 33.41
N ALA A 79 47.69 25.51 32.23
CA ALA A 79 48.43 25.58 30.97
C ALA A 79 49.01 26.99 30.81
N PHE A 80 50.34 27.08 30.64
CA PHE A 80 51.06 28.32 30.38
C PHE A 80 50.50 28.95 29.09
N PRO A 81 50.01 30.21 29.08
CA PRO A 81 49.50 30.81 27.86
C PRO A 81 50.68 31.18 26.93
N PRO A 82 50.76 30.67 25.69
CA PRO A 82 51.59 31.28 24.66
C PRO A 82 51.06 32.66 24.27
N GLN A 83 51.90 33.45 23.58
CA GLN A 83 51.48 34.73 23.00
C GLN A 83 50.20 34.52 22.15
N GLU A 84 49.28 35.48 22.21
CA GLU A 84 48.08 35.53 21.37
C GLU A 84 48.44 35.27 19.90
N PRO A 85 47.68 34.43 19.16
CA PRO A 85 47.93 34.22 17.74
C PRO A 85 47.81 35.56 17.00
N TYR A 86 48.83 35.95 16.26
CA TYR A 86 48.77 37.15 15.42
C TYR A 86 48.20 36.73 14.06
N LEU A 87 46.88 36.88 13.90
CA LEU A 87 46.25 36.81 12.58
C LEU A 87 46.45 38.14 11.88
N TYR A 88 47.03 38.13 10.68
CA TYR A 88 47.32 39.33 9.92
C TYR A 88 46.93 39.15 8.47
N PHE A 89 46.46 40.21 7.82
CA PHE A 89 46.17 40.13 6.39
C PHE A 89 47.42 40.44 5.56
N LEU A 90 47.66 39.61 4.54
CA LEU A 90 48.65 39.84 3.50
C LEU A 90 47.93 40.23 2.21
N GLU A 91 48.38 41.31 1.58
CA GLU A 91 47.95 41.68 0.23
C GLU A 91 48.75 40.84 -0.77
N THR A 92 48.07 40.03 -1.57
CA THR A 92 48.64 39.19 -2.62
C THR A 92 48.08 39.59 -3.99
N ASP A 93 48.69 39.11 -5.07
CA ASP A 93 48.21 39.37 -6.44
C ASP A 93 46.82 38.77 -6.71
N SER A 94 46.39 37.78 -5.91
CA SER A 94 45.06 37.15 -5.94
C SER A 94 44.03 37.81 -5.03
N GLY A 95 44.43 38.75 -4.16
CA GLY A 95 43.54 39.38 -3.18
C GLY A 95 44.16 39.45 -1.77
N ARG A 96 43.34 39.80 -0.78
CA ARG A 96 43.73 39.88 0.63
C ARG A 96 43.58 38.49 1.27
N GLU A 97 44.65 37.94 1.82
CA GLU A 97 44.68 36.56 2.37
C GLU A 97 45.09 36.58 3.86
N LEU A 98 44.61 35.63 4.66
CA LEU A 98 44.87 35.58 6.10
C LEU A 98 46.17 34.83 6.43
N GLY A 99 47.14 35.53 6.99
CA GLY A 99 48.38 35.02 7.53
C GLY A 99 48.28 34.65 9.00
N PHE A 100 48.90 33.51 9.35
CA PHE A 100 49.02 32.96 10.69
C PHE A 100 50.49 32.97 11.14
N GLY A 101 50.74 33.54 12.32
CA GLY A 101 52.07 33.56 12.94
C GLY A 101 52.13 34.39 14.22
N GLY A 102 53.29 34.41 14.88
CA GLY A 102 53.54 35.23 16.06
C GLY A 102 54.08 36.63 15.70
N ARG A 103 54.13 37.51 16.70
CA ARG A 103 54.69 38.85 16.53
C ARG A 103 56.16 38.73 16.11
N HIS A 104 56.57 39.45 15.06
CA HIS A 104 57.94 39.40 14.51
C HIS A 104 58.38 38.03 13.94
N GLY A 105 57.45 37.18 13.48
CA GLY A 105 57.79 35.89 12.85
C GLY A 105 58.10 34.77 13.85
N GLU A 106 57.73 34.96 15.13
CA GLU A 106 57.73 33.91 16.15
C GLU A 106 56.62 32.86 15.86
N GLU A 107 56.68 31.72 16.54
CA GLU A 107 55.63 30.70 16.48
C GLU A 107 54.35 31.20 17.18
N ALA A 108 53.20 31.00 16.56
CA ALA A 108 51.88 31.22 17.14
C ALA A 108 51.11 29.92 17.31
N TYR A 109 50.08 29.97 18.16
CA TYR A 109 49.21 28.86 18.47
C TYR A 109 47.74 29.28 18.27
N LEU A 110 46.99 28.52 17.49
CA LEU A 110 45.55 28.69 17.28
C LEU A 110 44.83 27.41 17.70
N GLY A 111 44.12 27.47 18.82
CA GLY A 111 43.44 26.33 19.41
C GLY A 111 41.92 26.41 19.26
N TYR A 112 41.33 25.43 18.60
CA TYR A 112 39.89 25.25 18.53
C TYR A 112 39.44 24.19 19.53
N SER A 113 38.31 24.46 20.19
CA SER A 113 37.61 23.48 21.00
C SER A 113 36.19 23.40 20.47
N PHE A 114 35.86 22.29 19.82
CA PHE A 114 34.53 22.09 19.27
C PHE A 114 33.64 21.49 20.36
N PRO A 115 32.67 22.27 20.90
CA PRO A 115 31.77 21.74 21.93
C PRO A 115 30.77 20.80 21.27
N THR A 116 30.77 19.53 21.65
CA THR A 116 29.49 18.83 21.75
C THR A 116 28.74 19.47 22.91
N GLY A 117 27.48 19.84 22.73
CA GLY A 117 26.71 20.62 23.72
C GLY A 117 26.82 20.08 25.16
N PRO A 118 26.48 20.88 26.19
CA PRO A 118 26.72 20.58 27.61
C PRO A 118 26.14 19.24 28.13
N HIS A 119 25.33 18.56 27.32
CA HIS A 119 24.70 17.27 27.60
C HIS A 119 25.38 16.05 26.94
N GLN A 120 26.40 16.26 26.10
CA GLN A 120 27.13 15.21 25.37
C GLN A 120 28.47 14.80 26.01
N SER A 121 28.81 15.31 27.19
CA SER A 121 30.06 14.98 27.88
C SER A 121 30.16 13.46 28.10
N GLY A 122 31.09 12.80 27.39
CA GLY A 122 31.37 11.37 27.50
C GLY A 122 30.91 10.48 26.33
N ARG A 123 30.38 11.03 25.23
CA ARG A 123 30.03 10.25 24.03
C ARG A 123 31.12 10.31 22.98
N ALA A 124 31.49 9.18 22.39
CA ALA A 124 32.48 9.17 21.33
C ALA A 124 31.97 9.90 20.08
N VAL A 125 32.77 10.83 19.56
CA VAL A 125 32.57 11.50 18.28
C VAL A 125 33.69 11.16 17.30
N SER A 126 33.38 11.13 16.01
CA SER A 126 34.35 10.93 14.94
C SER A 126 34.06 11.84 13.76
N GLY A 127 35.04 12.24 12.98
CA GLY A 127 34.81 13.10 11.83
C GLY A 127 36.09 13.70 11.25
N THR A 128 35.99 14.89 10.69
CA THR A 128 37.07 15.53 9.94
C THR A 128 37.16 17.04 10.18
N VAL A 129 38.39 17.57 10.16
CA VAL A 129 38.67 19.00 10.06
C VAL A 129 39.39 19.29 8.75
N GLY A 130 38.73 20.01 7.86
CA GLY A 130 39.26 20.56 6.62
C GLY A 130 40.00 21.87 6.88
N ILE A 131 41.16 22.09 6.26
CA ILE A 131 41.85 23.38 6.25
C ILE A 131 42.71 23.51 4.99
N ASP A 132 42.66 24.69 4.36
CA ASP A 132 43.53 25.03 3.26
C ASP A 132 44.78 25.74 3.76
N VAL A 133 45.94 25.27 3.30
CA VAL A 133 47.25 25.77 3.74
C VAL A 133 48.05 26.25 2.54
N ARG A 134 48.60 27.46 2.62
CA ARG A 134 49.47 28.00 1.59
C ARG A 134 50.71 28.64 2.21
N PHE A 135 51.89 28.25 1.72
CA PHE A 135 53.14 28.93 2.04
C PHE A 135 53.48 29.89 0.91
N ALA A 136 53.93 31.11 1.24
CA ALA A 136 54.33 32.10 0.25
C ALA A 136 55.49 31.56 -0.61
N SER A 137 55.20 31.17 -1.85
CA SER A 137 56.21 30.78 -2.84
C SER A 137 56.45 31.87 -3.88
N ASP A 138 55.75 33.00 -3.78
CA ASP A 138 55.83 34.08 -4.76
C ASP A 138 56.88 35.12 -4.38
N THR A 139 57.60 35.60 -5.39
CA THR A 139 58.73 36.54 -5.28
C THR A 139 58.37 37.93 -4.74
N SER A 140 57.09 38.19 -4.43
CA SER A 140 56.56 39.44 -3.86
C SER A 140 56.32 39.41 -2.34
N VAL A 141 56.27 38.24 -1.70
CA VAL A 141 56.05 38.10 -0.24
C VAL A 141 57.09 37.13 0.35
N THR A 142 58.29 37.63 0.64
CA THR A 142 59.29 36.86 1.42
C THR A 142 58.94 36.89 2.90
N LEU A 143 58.22 35.87 3.39
CA LEU A 143 58.15 35.53 4.81
C LEU A 143 59.44 34.79 5.17
N SER A 144 60.31 35.43 5.94
CA SER A 144 61.57 34.84 6.44
C SER A 144 61.53 34.82 7.96
N PRO A 145 61.67 33.66 8.63
CA PRO A 145 62.03 32.33 8.08
C PRO A 145 60.91 31.64 7.27
N SER A 146 61.27 30.58 6.53
CA SER A 146 60.32 29.72 5.80
C SER A 146 59.23 29.22 6.74
N GLY A 147 57.97 29.54 6.43
CA GLY A 147 56.86 29.21 7.29
C GLY A 147 56.57 27.71 7.37
N TYR A 148 55.88 27.31 8.43
CA TYR A 148 55.37 25.95 8.65
C TYR A 148 54.05 26.01 9.43
N LEU A 149 53.26 24.93 9.35
CA LEU A 149 52.06 24.73 10.14
C LEU A 149 52.02 23.29 10.64
N LEU A 150 51.89 23.13 11.95
CA LEU A 150 51.75 21.86 12.65
C LEU A 150 50.35 21.81 13.28
N TYR A 151 49.80 20.61 13.45
CA TYR A 151 48.62 20.40 14.28
C TYR A 151 48.83 19.28 15.31
N SER A 152 48.10 19.37 16.43
CA SER A 152 47.94 18.33 17.45
C SER A 152 46.49 18.31 17.92
N VAL A 153 45.96 17.12 18.27
CA VAL A 153 44.58 16.94 18.74
C VAL A 153 44.52 16.39 20.17
N SER A 154 43.42 16.62 20.88
CA SER A 154 43.19 16.14 22.25
C SER A 154 41.70 16.04 22.61
N ASP A 155 41.33 14.99 23.33
CA ASP A 155 39.96 14.74 23.81
C ASP A 155 39.64 15.47 25.12
N ASP A 156 40.65 15.66 25.97
CA ASP A 156 40.51 16.18 27.33
C ASP A 156 41.24 17.51 27.55
N GLY A 157 42.01 17.96 26.55
CA GLY A 157 42.84 19.17 26.61
C GLY A 157 44.11 19.00 27.46
N VAL A 158 44.37 17.80 27.97
CA VAL A 158 45.52 17.45 28.81
C VAL A 158 46.48 16.51 28.07
N ASN A 159 45.94 15.48 27.41
CA ASN A 159 46.68 14.49 26.67
C ASN A 159 46.60 14.82 25.17
N TRP A 160 47.71 15.29 24.59
CA TRP A 160 47.79 15.72 23.19
C TRP A 160 48.51 14.69 22.32
N SER A 161 48.08 14.57 21.07
CA SER A 161 48.81 13.82 20.04
C SER A 161 50.17 14.46 19.73
N GLY A 162 51.08 13.66 19.16
CA GLY A 162 52.29 14.21 18.54
C GLY A 162 51.94 15.19 17.42
N SER A 163 52.78 16.20 17.21
CA SER A 163 52.55 17.24 16.21
C SER A 163 52.82 16.73 14.79
N VAL A 164 51.95 17.10 13.85
CA VAL A 164 52.01 16.69 12.45
C VAL A 164 52.07 17.92 11.55
N GLU A 165 53.04 17.98 10.63
CA GLU A 165 53.25 19.10 9.72
C GLU A 165 52.32 19.02 8.49
N LEU A 166 51.75 20.16 8.10
CA LEU A 166 50.90 20.33 6.92
C LEU A 166 51.68 21.05 5.80
N GLY A 167 51.68 20.47 4.59
CA GLY A 167 52.23 21.09 3.38
C GLY A 167 51.27 22.08 2.71
N SER A 168 51.65 22.70 1.59
CA SER A 168 50.69 23.50 0.80
C SER A 168 49.60 22.63 0.17
N GLY A 169 48.35 23.09 0.19
CA GLY A 169 47.17 22.41 -0.37
C GLY A 169 46.02 22.30 0.64
N SER A 170 44.93 21.66 0.20
CA SER A 170 43.78 21.32 1.05
C SER A 170 44.04 20.06 1.86
N HIS A 171 43.79 20.10 3.16
CA HIS A 171 43.99 18.98 4.07
C HIS A 171 42.68 18.59 4.74
N VAL A 172 42.50 17.29 4.96
CA VAL A 172 41.39 16.73 5.74
C VAL A 172 42.00 15.93 6.88
N ILE A 173 41.86 16.43 8.09
CA ILE A 173 42.42 15.87 9.32
C ILE A 173 41.33 15.00 9.96
N PRO A 174 41.51 13.66 10.06
CA PRO A 174 40.57 12.82 10.77
C PRO A 174 40.66 13.11 12.27
N ILE A 175 39.51 13.17 12.92
CA ILE A 175 39.39 13.45 14.34
C ILE A 175 38.47 12.44 14.99
N GLU A 176 38.87 11.90 16.13
CA GLU A 176 38.05 11.09 17.01
C GLU A 176 38.21 11.60 18.44
N SER A 177 37.13 11.64 19.21
CA SER A 177 37.18 11.92 20.65
C SER A 177 36.22 11.06 21.43
N VAL A 178 36.73 10.26 22.37
CA VAL A 178 35.88 9.41 23.23
C VAL A 178 35.11 10.23 24.29
N GLY A 179 35.54 11.45 24.56
CA GLY A 179 34.96 12.34 25.56
C GLY A 179 33.87 13.28 25.02
N GLY A 180 33.60 13.24 23.72
CA GLY A 180 32.64 14.11 23.02
C GLY A 180 33.21 15.47 22.67
N THR A 181 34.15 16.00 23.44
CA THR A 181 34.85 17.23 23.07
C THR A 181 36.10 16.93 22.27
N CYS A 182 36.22 17.49 21.07
CA CYS A 182 37.50 17.48 20.35
C CYS A 182 38.17 18.86 20.44
N ARG A 183 39.46 18.86 20.76
CA ARG A 183 40.34 20.03 20.68
C ARG A 183 41.40 19.79 19.63
N ILE A 184 41.66 20.80 18.81
CA ILE A 184 42.78 20.84 17.87
C ILE A 184 43.57 22.12 18.10
N VAL A 185 44.89 22.02 18.11
CA VAL A 185 45.80 23.17 18.18
C VAL A 185 46.64 23.16 16.93
N PHE A 186 46.59 24.25 16.19
CA PHE A 186 47.52 24.58 15.14
C PHE A 186 48.66 25.41 15.73
N SER A 187 49.90 25.09 15.36
CA SER A 187 51.11 25.84 15.77
C SER A 187 52.00 26.08 14.57
N GLY A 188 52.51 27.29 14.41
CA GLY A 188 53.22 27.64 13.18
C GLY A 188 53.53 29.12 13.02
N THR A 189 54.15 29.45 11.90
CA THR A 189 54.47 30.83 11.53
C THR A 189 54.64 30.94 10.02
N GLY A 190 54.45 32.13 9.46
CA GLY A 190 54.72 32.42 8.04
C GLY A 190 53.86 31.62 7.05
N VAL A 191 52.61 31.32 7.40
CA VAL A 191 51.69 30.50 6.62
C VAL A 191 50.36 31.22 6.40
N LEU A 192 49.74 31.00 5.26
CA LEU A 192 48.39 31.45 4.93
C LEU A 192 47.42 30.29 5.16
N ILE A 193 46.32 30.54 5.87
CA ILE A 193 45.29 29.53 6.17
C ILE A 193 43.92 30.02 5.69
N ASP A 194 43.10 29.08 5.21
CA ASP A 194 41.78 29.37 4.64
C ASP A 194 40.82 28.16 4.80
N ASN A 195 39.53 28.35 4.57
CA ASN A 195 38.47 27.31 4.52
C ASN A 195 38.52 26.28 5.67
N LEU A 196 38.45 26.75 6.92
CA LEU A 196 38.35 25.84 8.07
C LEU A 196 36.94 25.22 8.10
N GLU A 197 36.86 23.93 7.79
CA GLU A 197 35.63 23.15 7.82
C GLU A 197 35.71 22.07 8.89
N VAL A 198 34.66 21.86 9.67
CA VAL A 198 34.62 20.84 10.71
C VAL A 198 33.34 20.06 10.56
N TYR A 199 33.48 18.73 10.54
CA TYR A 199 32.39 17.78 10.52
C TYR A 199 32.63 16.76 11.63
N LEU A 200 31.77 16.68 12.65
CA LEU A 200 31.85 15.64 13.69
C LEU A 200 30.52 14.87 13.74
N LEU A 201 30.57 13.55 13.93
CA LEU A 201 29.42 12.66 14.04
C LEU A 201 29.41 11.88 15.36
N ALA A 202 28.23 11.62 15.94
CA ALA A 202 28.06 10.73 17.10
C ALA A 202 26.99 9.65 16.84
N SER A 203 27.30 8.37 17.12
CA SER A 203 26.37 7.26 16.92
C SER A 203 25.23 7.25 17.95
N PRO A 204 23.96 7.03 17.58
CA PRO A 204 22.78 6.98 18.47
C PRO A 204 22.96 6.21 19.78
N ALA A 205 22.58 6.80 20.91
CA ALA A 205 22.61 6.16 22.24
C ALA A 205 21.21 5.68 22.65
N THR A 206 21.15 4.64 23.50
CA THR A 206 19.92 4.25 24.20
C THR A 206 20.01 4.68 25.66
N ILE A 207 19.14 5.60 26.06
CA ILE A 207 19.01 6.11 27.43
C ILE A 207 17.81 5.42 28.08
N ARG A 208 17.99 4.79 29.24
CA ARG A 208 16.94 4.00 29.91
C ARG A 208 16.31 4.80 31.04
N VAL A 209 14.99 4.76 31.12
CA VAL A 209 14.21 5.35 32.22
C VAL A 209 13.47 4.21 32.92
N PRO A 210 13.60 4.03 34.25
CA PRO A 210 14.27 4.93 35.19
C PRO A 210 15.77 4.65 35.44
N ASP A 211 16.36 3.61 34.83
CA ASP A 211 17.71 3.12 35.20
C ASP A 211 18.83 4.18 35.09
N ASP A 212 18.83 4.99 34.02
CA ASP A 212 19.85 6.00 33.76
C ASP A 212 19.37 7.41 34.20
N PHE A 213 18.05 7.67 34.15
CA PHE A 213 17.41 8.90 34.66
C PHE A 213 16.07 8.59 35.32
N ASP A 214 15.79 9.22 36.46
CA ASP A 214 14.54 9.04 37.21
C ASP A 214 13.28 9.47 36.43
N THR A 215 13.41 10.40 35.48
CA THR A 215 12.27 10.98 34.74
C THR A 215 12.53 11.02 33.24
N ILE A 216 11.44 10.98 32.48
CA ILE A 216 11.48 11.04 31.01
C ILE A 216 12.02 12.39 30.55
N GLN A 217 11.59 13.50 31.17
CA GLN A 217 12.09 14.82 30.78
C GLN A 217 13.60 14.96 31.02
N ALA A 218 14.15 14.41 32.11
CA ALA A 218 15.60 14.46 32.35
C ALA A 218 16.38 13.65 31.31
N ALA A 219 15.85 12.51 30.87
CA ALA A 219 16.39 11.76 29.75
C ALA A 219 16.32 12.55 28.43
N ILE A 220 15.20 13.25 28.15
CA ILE A 220 15.08 14.12 26.97
C ILE A 220 16.08 15.26 27.03
N ASP A 221 16.16 15.96 28.15
CA ASP A 221 17.04 17.12 28.32
C ASP A 221 18.51 16.73 28.11
N SER A 222 18.92 15.52 28.51
CA SER A 222 20.27 14.98 28.28
C SER A 222 20.52 14.38 26.89
N SER A 223 19.46 13.95 26.19
CA SER A 223 19.58 13.34 24.85
C SER A 223 19.96 14.34 23.75
N VAL A 224 20.40 13.83 22.62
CA VAL A 224 20.56 14.58 21.36
C VAL A 224 19.85 13.86 20.22
N ASP A 225 19.70 14.55 19.09
CA ASP A 225 19.08 13.98 17.88
C ASP A 225 19.66 12.59 17.54
N GLY A 226 18.76 11.67 17.18
CA GLY A 226 19.02 10.26 16.94
C GLY A 226 18.91 9.34 18.15
N ASP A 227 18.94 9.88 19.37
CA ASP A 227 18.89 9.05 20.57
C ASP A 227 17.54 8.35 20.77
N VAL A 228 17.60 7.22 21.48
CA VAL A 228 16.43 6.45 21.89
C VAL A 228 16.29 6.52 23.40
N ILE A 229 15.20 7.10 23.87
CA ILE A 229 14.79 7.06 25.27
C ILE A 229 13.87 5.86 25.45
N GLN A 230 14.39 4.82 26.09
CA GLN A 230 13.70 3.56 26.33
C GLN A 230 13.13 3.54 27.75
N VAL A 231 11.81 3.61 27.84
CA VAL A 231 11.07 3.69 29.10
C VAL A 231 10.60 2.30 29.52
N ALA A 232 11.03 1.83 30.68
CA ALA A 232 10.63 0.55 31.26
C ALA A 232 9.14 0.56 31.65
N SER A 233 8.54 -0.62 31.80
CA SER A 233 7.14 -0.74 32.23
C SER A 233 6.90 -0.10 33.59
N GLY A 234 5.78 0.59 33.72
CA GLY A 234 5.40 1.31 34.93
C GLY A 234 4.40 2.42 34.68
N THR A 235 4.00 3.09 35.77
CA THR A 235 3.21 4.33 35.73
C THR A 235 4.14 5.48 36.09
N TYR A 236 4.27 6.44 35.18
CA TYR A 236 5.10 7.63 35.33
C TYR A 236 4.20 8.83 35.58
N SER A 237 4.37 9.47 36.73
CA SER A 237 3.56 10.60 37.20
C SER A 237 4.43 11.67 37.85
N GLY A 238 3.90 12.88 37.99
CA GLY A 238 4.58 13.98 38.68
C GLY A 238 5.62 14.70 37.81
N TYR A 239 6.36 15.61 38.44
CA TYR A 239 7.29 16.51 37.73
C TYR A 239 8.33 15.73 36.90
N GLY A 240 8.50 16.13 35.63
CA GLY A 240 9.37 15.45 34.67
C GLY A 240 8.75 14.25 33.94
N ASN A 241 7.52 13.87 34.30
CA ASN A 241 6.74 12.80 33.66
C ASN A 241 5.33 13.28 33.22
N MET A 242 5.12 14.59 33.21
CA MET A 242 3.94 15.29 32.68
C MET A 242 4.44 16.59 32.02
N ASP A 243 3.64 17.15 31.10
CA ASP A 243 4.05 18.25 30.23
C ASP A 243 5.40 17.97 29.52
N ILE A 244 5.61 16.72 29.09
CA ILE A 244 6.88 16.25 28.57
C ILE A 244 7.15 16.90 27.21
N ASP A 245 8.26 17.62 27.11
CA ASP A 245 8.66 18.47 26.00
C ASP A 245 9.84 17.86 25.26
N PHE A 246 9.69 17.62 23.95
CA PHE A 246 10.75 17.06 23.09
C PHE A 246 11.88 18.05 22.78
N ARG A 247 11.71 19.35 23.12
CA ARG A 247 12.71 20.41 22.96
C ARG A 247 13.17 20.62 21.51
N GLY A 248 12.33 20.33 20.52
CA GLY A 248 12.74 20.41 19.11
C GLY A 248 13.65 19.28 18.63
N LYS A 249 13.89 18.23 19.45
CA LYS A 249 14.87 17.18 19.15
C LYS A 249 14.29 16.06 18.29
N ALA A 250 15.06 15.59 17.31
CA ALA A 250 14.77 14.43 16.49
C ALA A 250 15.13 13.12 17.21
N ILE A 251 14.41 12.78 18.29
CA ILE A 251 14.66 11.61 19.14
C ILE A 251 13.48 10.63 19.13
N THR A 252 13.74 9.38 19.53
CA THR A 252 12.69 8.39 19.78
C THR A 252 12.46 8.18 21.27
N VAL A 253 11.29 8.58 21.77
CA VAL A 253 10.81 8.20 23.11
C VAL A 253 9.89 6.99 22.95
N ARG A 254 10.26 5.85 23.51
CA ARG A 254 9.51 4.60 23.36
C ARG A 254 9.31 3.84 24.66
N SER A 255 8.14 3.23 24.82
CA SER A 255 7.90 2.19 25.81
C SER A 255 8.64 0.90 25.44
N GLN A 256 9.24 0.24 26.43
CA GLN A 256 9.90 -1.05 26.25
C GLN A 256 8.92 -2.18 25.93
N ASN A 257 7.72 -2.18 26.52
CA ASN A 257 6.76 -3.29 26.45
C ASN A 257 5.39 -2.87 25.90
N GLY A 258 5.32 -1.72 25.22
CA GLY A 258 4.11 -1.21 24.59
C GLY A 258 3.11 -0.53 25.54
N PRO A 259 1.97 -0.07 25.00
CA PRO A 259 1.07 0.86 25.70
C PRO A 259 0.33 0.20 26.86
N GLY A 260 0.08 -1.11 26.80
CA GLY A 260 -0.58 -1.85 27.86
C GLY A 260 0.25 -2.03 29.14
N GLN A 261 1.55 -1.68 29.13
CA GLN A 261 2.46 -1.87 30.27
C GLN A 261 3.16 -0.59 30.74
N THR A 262 3.02 0.51 30.00
CA THR A 262 3.70 1.78 30.31
C THR A 262 2.71 2.92 30.18
N THR A 263 2.41 3.55 31.31
CA THR A 263 1.41 4.63 31.41
C THR A 263 2.08 5.93 31.82
N ILE A 264 1.79 7.00 31.09
CA ILE A 264 2.03 8.38 31.50
C ILE A 264 0.75 8.87 32.15
N ASP A 265 0.79 9.05 33.47
CA ASP A 265 -0.30 9.56 34.27
C ASP A 265 -0.11 11.07 34.44
N CYS A 266 -0.90 11.83 33.70
CA CYS A 266 -0.72 13.27 33.57
C CYS A 266 -1.25 14.05 34.78
N THR A 267 -2.10 13.47 35.63
CA THR A 267 -2.62 14.13 36.85
C THR A 267 -3.10 15.58 36.67
N GLU A 268 -4.00 15.82 35.71
CA GLU A 268 -4.52 17.17 35.37
C GLU A 268 -3.51 18.13 34.69
N HIS A 269 -2.43 17.60 34.08
CA HIS A 269 -1.51 18.31 33.18
C HIS A 269 -1.59 17.73 31.75
N ARG A 270 -0.82 18.25 30.79
CA ARG A 270 -0.68 17.60 29.47
C ARG A 270 0.22 16.37 29.59
N GLY A 271 0.10 15.42 28.66
CA GLY A 271 1.07 14.33 28.52
C GLY A 271 2.35 14.79 27.83
N PHE A 272 2.25 15.09 26.53
CA PHE A 272 3.37 15.48 25.69
C PHE A 272 3.12 16.78 24.93
N TYR A 273 4.18 17.53 24.67
CA TYR A 273 4.17 18.78 23.94
C TYR A 273 5.33 18.83 22.93
N PHE A 274 5.00 19.10 21.67
CA PHE A 274 5.93 19.34 20.57
C PHE A 274 5.74 20.80 20.13
N ARG A 275 6.80 21.62 20.19
CA ARG A 275 6.65 23.09 20.10
C ARG A 275 6.99 23.69 18.75
N SER A 276 8.13 23.29 18.21
CA SER A 276 8.75 23.80 16.98
C SER A 276 10.10 23.11 16.81
N GLY A 277 10.43 22.73 15.57
CA GLY A 277 11.66 22.00 15.23
C GLY A 277 11.48 20.49 15.22
N GLU A 278 10.45 19.94 15.88
CA GLU A 278 10.15 18.51 15.83
C GLU A 278 9.55 18.10 14.48
N GLY A 279 10.29 17.32 13.71
CA GLY A 279 9.87 16.69 12.46
C GLY A 279 9.40 15.25 12.63
N SER A 280 9.23 14.52 11.52
CA SER A 280 8.75 13.13 11.55
C SER A 280 9.66 12.16 12.30
N ASP A 281 10.93 12.54 12.51
CA ASP A 281 11.93 11.77 13.23
C ASP A 281 11.88 12.01 14.75
N SER A 282 11.04 12.93 15.21
CA SER A 282 10.63 13.04 16.62
C SER A 282 9.51 12.02 16.87
N VAL A 283 9.88 10.86 17.41
CA VAL A 283 9.00 9.69 17.52
C VAL A 283 8.56 9.46 18.96
N LEU A 284 7.24 9.46 19.19
CA LEU A 284 6.62 9.00 20.43
C LEU A 284 5.93 7.66 20.19
N ARG A 285 6.35 6.62 20.92
CA ARG A 285 5.88 5.25 20.63
C ARG A 285 5.49 4.42 21.85
N GLY A 286 4.31 3.80 21.79
CA GLY A 286 3.99 2.68 22.65
C GLY A 286 3.55 3.05 24.06
N PHE A 287 2.99 4.23 24.29
CA PHE A 287 2.55 4.66 25.63
C PHE A 287 1.04 4.68 25.75
N THR A 288 0.52 4.33 26.92
CA THR A 288 -0.77 4.87 27.36
C THR A 288 -0.55 6.25 27.95
N ILE A 289 -1.29 7.27 27.49
CA ILE A 289 -1.27 8.64 28.02
C ILE A 289 -2.67 8.89 28.57
N ALA A 290 -2.76 9.15 29.87
CA ALA A 290 -4.04 9.16 30.58
C ALA A 290 -4.20 10.31 31.56
N GLY A 291 -5.44 10.78 31.72
CA GLY A 291 -5.78 11.80 32.72
C GLY A 291 -5.30 13.21 32.36
N GLY A 292 -4.94 13.44 31.09
CA GLY A 292 -4.42 14.72 30.65
C GLY A 292 -5.50 15.81 30.72
N ARG A 293 -5.27 16.94 31.38
CA ARG A 293 -6.22 18.07 31.40
C ARG A 293 -5.50 19.38 31.19
N VAL A 294 -5.97 20.15 30.22
CA VAL A 294 -5.54 21.53 30.05
C VAL A 294 -6.78 22.39 30.24
N ARG A 295 -6.80 23.24 31.27
CA ARG A 295 -7.95 24.11 31.56
C ARG A 295 -7.71 25.49 30.97
N GLY A 296 -8.74 26.08 30.37
CA GLY A 296 -8.70 27.43 29.80
C GLY A 296 -10.05 28.10 29.92
N SER A 297 -10.08 29.41 29.69
CA SER A 297 -11.31 30.21 29.74
C SER A 297 -11.86 30.56 28.37
N GLU A 298 -11.10 30.35 27.29
CA GLU A 298 -11.46 30.75 25.94
C GLU A 298 -10.97 29.72 24.90
N LEU A 299 -11.77 29.56 23.85
CA LEU A 299 -11.30 29.01 22.58
C LEU A 299 -10.73 30.15 21.74
N PRO A 300 -9.63 29.96 21.01
CA PRO A 300 -9.20 30.93 20.01
C PRO A 300 -10.39 31.28 19.09
N PRO A 301 -10.76 32.57 18.94
CA PRO A 301 -11.85 32.96 18.07
C PRO A 301 -11.60 32.47 16.64
N ASP A 302 -12.66 32.03 15.96
CA ASP A 302 -12.58 31.58 14.57
C ASP A 302 -11.92 32.66 13.68
N GLY A 303 -10.67 32.41 13.25
CA GLY A 303 -9.92 33.27 12.31
C GLY A 303 -9.01 34.32 12.96
N ALA A 304 -8.86 34.30 14.28
CA ALA A 304 -7.77 35.02 14.93
C ALA A 304 -6.41 34.36 14.62
N PRO A 305 -5.33 35.13 14.39
CA PRO A 305 -3.99 34.57 14.34
C PRO A 305 -3.72 33.79 15.62
N TRP A 306 -3.16 32.58 15.49
CA TRP A 306 -2.74 31.81 16.65
C TRP A 306 -1.76 32.61 17.51
N ASP A 307 -2.12 32.85 18.77
CA ASP A 307 -1.18 33.26 19.79
C ASP A 307 -0.86 32.05 20.68
N SER A 308 0.39 31.91 21.09
CA SER A 308 0.80 30.83 21.99
C SER A 308 0.39 31.15 23.44
N SER A 309 -0.80 31.74 23.63
CA SER A 309 -1.27 32.17 24.96
C SER A 309 -1.43 30.95 25.86
N PRO A 310 -0.92 31.00 27.11
CA PRO A 310 -1.12 29.93 28.08
C PRO A 310 -2.61 29.72 28.45
N ASP A 311 -3.48 30.68 28.13
CA ASP A 311 -4.93 30.58 28.35
C ASP A 311 -5.62 29.69 27.29
N ASN A 312 -4.94 29.37 26.18
CA ASN A 312 -5.46 28.51 25.13
C ASN A 312 -5.44 27.05 25.59
N SER A 313 -6.61 26.49 25.88
CA SER A 313 -6.77 25.09 26.30
C SER A 313 -6.74 24.14 25.10
N VAL A 314 -5.53 23.69 24.75
CA VAL A 314 -5.28 22.90 23.54
C VAL A 314 -4.46 21.65 23.84
N GLY A 315 -4.87 20.51 23.28
CA GLY A 315 -4.13 19.24 23.33
C GLY A 315 -4.05 18.67 24.73
N GLY A 316 -5.11 18.02 25.22
CA GLY A 316 -5.15 17.50 26.59
C GLY A 316 -4.15 16.37 26.84
N GLY A 317 -4.06 15.42 25.92
CA GLY A 317 -3.05 14.35 25.96
C GLY A 317 -1.75 14.77 25.28
N ILE A 318 -1.85 15.19 24.02
CA ILE A 318 -0.72 15.59 23.18
C ILE A 318 -1.02 16.92 22.47
N PHE A 319 -0.06 17.84 22.47
CA PHE A 319 -0.14 19.06 21.67
C PHE A 319 1.03 19.15 20.69
N CYS A 320 0.72 19.31 19.40
CA CYS A 320 1.67 19.59 18.32
C CYS A 320 1.49 21.05 17.87
N GLU A 321 2.33 21.94 18.36
CA GLU A 321 2.41 23.32 17.90
C GLU A 321 3.51 23.40 16.83
N PHE A 322 3.18 23.89 15.63
CA PHE A 322 4.08 24.08 14.49
C PHE A 322 5.10 22.94 14.27
N SER A 323 4.68 21.71 14.55
CA SER A 323 5.53 20.52 14.62
C SER A 323 4.86 19.34 13.93
N SER A 324 5.66 18.40 13.45
CA SER A 324 5.20 17.28 12.63
C SER A 324 5.73 15.92 13.16
N PRO A 325 5.54 15.60 14.45
CA PRO A 325 6.08 14.39 15.06
C PRO A 325 5.38 13.11 14.54
N SER A 326 6.03 11.96 14.75
CA SER A 326 5.40 10.65 14.57
C SER A 326 4.91 10.09 15.91
N ILE A 327 3.60 9.93 16.05
CA ILE A 327 2.92 9.36 17.22
C ILE A 327 2.45 7.95 16.83
N VAL A 328 3.02 6.91 17.45
CA VAL A 328 2.90 5.54 16.96
C VAL A 328 2.49 4.57 18.07
N ASN A 329 1.46 3.75 17.84
CA ASN A 329 1.04 2.70 18.77
C ASN A 329 0.79 3.22 20.20
N CYS A 330 0.17 4.40 20.32
CA CYS A 330 -0.16 5.03 21.59
C CYS A 330 -1.65 4.87 21.90
N VAL A 331 -1.98 4.79 23.19
CA VAL A 331 -3.36 4.87 23.69
C VAL A 331 -3.52 6.19 24.42
N ILE A 332 -4.18 7.16 23.80
CA ILE A 332 -4.51 8.45 24.41
C ILE A 332 -5.92 8.31 24.94
N ARG A 333 -6.08 8.30 26.27
CA ARG A 333 -7.38 8.02 26.87
C ARG A 333 -7.71 8.95 28.01
N ASP A 334 -9.00 9.22 28.19
CA ASP A 334 -9.49 10.05 29.31
C ASP A 334 -8.65 11.33 29.43
N CYS A 335 -8.49 12.04 28.32
CA CYS A 335 -7.78 13.33 28.23
C CYS A 335 -8.78 14.44 27.86
N GLY A 336 -8.50 15.69 28.20
CA GLY A 336 -9.42 16.78 27.95
C GLY A 336 -8.80 18.16 27.80
N ALA A 337 -9.34 18.93 26.87
CA ALA A 337 -9.02 20.32 26.59
C ALA A 337 -10.25 21.00 25.96
N GLU A 338 -10.19 22.29 25.65
CA GLU A 338 -11.24 22.95 24.86
C GLU A 338 -11.07 22.63 23.36
N LEU A 339 -9.83 22.47 22.87
CA LEU A 339 -9.50 22.02 21.50
C LEU A 339 -8.58 20.80 21.54
N GLY A 340 -8.94 19.72 20.84
CA GLY A 340 -8.11 18.52 20.75
C GLY A 340 -7.93 17.84 22.10
N GLY A 341 -9.02 17.30 22.67
CA GLY A 341 -9.01 16.70 24.01
C GLY A 341 -7.97 15.59 24.15
N GLY A 342 -7.88 14.70 23.16
CA GLY A 342 -6.80 13.73 23.03
C GLY A 342 -5.54 14.37 22.43
N ILE A 343 -5.62 14.73 21.14
CA ILE A 343 -4.50 15.28 20.37
C ILE A 343 -4.94 16.59 19.70
N ALA A 344 -4.10 17.62 19.80
CA ALA A 344 -4.28 18.85 19.02
C ALA A 344 -3.08 19.13 18.13
N SER A 345 -3.33 19.69 16.95
CA SER A 345 -2.31 20.22 16.04
C SER A 345 -2.66 21.64 15.60
N VAL A 346 -1.66 22.52 15.63
CA VAL A 346 -1.73 23.91 15.17
C VAL A 346 -0.58 24.15 14.20
N GLY A 347 -0.88 24.39 12.92
CA GLY A 347 0.13 24.65 11.88
C GLY A 347 1.17 23.53 11.69
N GLY A 348 0.91 22.33 12.20
CA GLY A 348 1.80 21.17 12.17
C GLY A 348 1.27 20.05 11.28
N SER A 349 2.11 19.07 10.94
CA SER A 349 1.73 17.91 10.12
C SER A 349 2.03 16.58 10.81
N PRO A 350 1.41 16.29 11.97
CA PRO A 350 1.71 15.08 12.73
C PRO A 350 1.29 13.80 11.99
N ARG A 351 2.08 12.73 12.19
CA ARG A 351 1.78 11.37 11.72
C ARG A 351 1.26 10.55 12.90
N ILE A 352 -0.01 10.19 12.89
CA ILE A 352 -0.69 9.44 13.96
C ILE A 352 -0.98 8.03 13.44
N LEU A 353 -0.23 7.04 13.92
CA LEU A 353 -0.20 5.68 13.36
C LEU A 353 -0.54 4.64 14.43
N ASP A 354 -1.44 3.72 14.12
CA ASP A 354 -1.80 2.58 14.99
C ASP A 354 -2.23 3.01 16.40
N CYS A 355 -2.83 4.20 16.54
CA CYS A 355 -3.18 4.78 17.83
C CYS A 355 -4.65 4.55 18.20
N VAL A 356 -4.92 4.50 19.50
CA VAL A 356 -6.29 4.52 20.05
C VAL A 356 -6.47 5.85 20.79
N ILE A 357 -7.44 6.66 20.36
CA ILE A 357 -7.83 7.91 21.01
C ILE A 357 -9.25 7.71 21.52
N GLU A 358 -9.38 7.54 22.84
CA GLU A 358 -10.65 7.13 23.44
C GLU A 358 -11.06 7.91 24.69
N GLN A 359 -12.37 8.08 24.88
CA GLN A 359 -12.90 8.68 26.11
C GLN A 359 -12.35 10.09 26.40
N CYS A 360 -11.84 10.78 25.39
CA CYS A 360 -11.37 12.14 25.52
C CYS A 360 -12.55 13.12 25.47
N THR A 361 -12.37 14.28 26.10
CA THR A 361 -13.41 15.32 26.21
C THR A 361 -12.96 16.64 25.60
N ALA A 362 -13.82 17.26 24.78
CA ALA A 362 -13.66 18.65 24.36
C ALA A 362 -14.69 19.55 25.05
N GLY A 363 -14.21 20.55 25.78
CA GLY A 363 -15.03 21.58 26.39
C GLY A 363 -15.59 21.25 27.78
N GLY A 364 -16.02 22.28 28.51
CA GLY A 364 -16.62 22.16 29.84
C GLY A 364 -15.62 21.93 30.97
N LEU A 365 -14.34 22.28 30.74
CA LEU A 365 -13.24 22.09 31.70
C LEU A 365 -12.84 23.36 32.45
N GLY A 366 -13.49 24.49 32.16
CA GLY A 366 -13.25 25.80 32.78
C GLY A 366 -14.51 26.64 32.97
N SER A 367 -14.34 27.95 33.22
CA SER A 367 -15.45 28.92 33.26
C SER A 367 -16.04 29.20 31.87
N ALA A 368 -15.32 28.80 30.82
CA ALA A 368 -15.80 28.81 29.45
C ALA A 368 -16.94 27.78 29.34
N ASN A 369 -18.17 28.27 29.26
CA ASN A 369 -19.31 27.45 28.82
C ASN A 369 -19.33 27.29 27.28
N SER A 370 -18.18 27.48 26.61
CA SER A 370 -18.04 27.38 25.16
C SER A 370 -17.96 25.92 24.72
N GLY A 371 -18.47 25.62 23.53
CA GLY A 371 -18.45 24.27 22.98
C GLY A 371 -17.05 23.92 22.49
N GLY A 372 -16.49 22.84 23.02
CA GLY A 372 -15.16 22.37 22.63
C GLY A 372 -15.10 21.85 21.18
N TYR A 373 -13.89 21.71 20.65
CA TYR A 373 -13.65 21.26 19.28
C TYR A 373 -12.70 20.07 19.25
N GLY A 374 -13.05 18.99 18.55
CA GLY A 374 -12.16 17.84 18.39
C GLY A 374 -11.87 17.12 19.71
N ALA A 375 -12.84 16.42 20.31
CA ALA A 375 -12.58 15.73 21.58
C ALA A 375 -11.51 14.65 21.43
N GLY A 376 -11.53 13.90 20.33
CA GLY A 376 -10.41 13.03 19.95
C GLY A 376 -9.24 13.83 19.39
N ILE A 377 -9.41 14.38 18.19
CA ILE A 377 -8.35 15.07 17.43
C ILE A 377 -8.83 16.44 16.95
N GLY A 378 -8.07 17.50 17.21
CA GLY A 378 -8.32 18.86 16.71
C GLY A 378 -7.20 19.38 15.81
N LEU A 379 -7.54 19.83 14.60
CA LEU A 379 -6.60 20.35 13.59
C LEU A 379 -7.00 21.75 13.14
N ILE A 380 -6.11 22.72 13.34
CA ILE A 380 -6.32 24.12 12.94
C ILE A 380 -5.08 24.76 12.32
N GLU A 381 -5.26 25.98 11.78
CA GLU A 381 -4.18 26.87 11.32
C GLU A 381 -3.27 26.26 10.25
N GLY A 382 -3.85 25.58 9.26
CA GLY A 382 -3.07 24.97 8.18
C GLY A 382 -2.38 23.67 8.57
N SER A 383 -2.88 22.96 9.58
CA SER A 383 -2.36 21.64 9.93
C SER A 383 -2.55 20.62 8.79
N GLY A 384 -1.69 19.60 8.73
CA GLY A 384 -1.72 18.54 7.72
C GLY A 384 -1.51 17.14 8.30
N ALA A 385 -2.52 16.59 8.98
CA ALA A 385 -2.36 15.33 9.70
C ALA A 385 -2.49 14.09 8.80
N THR A 386 -1.64 13.09 9.02
CA THR A 386 -1.79 11.74 8.45
C THR A 386 -2.18 10.77 9.57
N ILE A 387 -3.34 10.13 9.44
CA ILE A 387 -3.95 9.27 10.47
C ILE A 387 -4.20 7.90 9.85
N VAL A 388 -3.49 6.86 10.32
CA VAL A 388 -3.52 5.53 9.69
C VAL A 388 -3.69 4.45 10.74
N ASN A 389 -4.60 3.50 10.49
CA ASN A 389 -4.89 2.37 11.39
C ASN A 389 -5.29 2.80 12.81
N CYS A 390 -5.94 3.95 12.96
CA CYS A 390 -6.28 4.50 14.26
C CYS A 390 -7.73 4.23 14.62
N ALA A 391 -8.00 4.07 15.92
CA ALA A 391 -9.34 4.06 16.48
C ALA A 391 -9.58 5.37 17.25
N VAL A 392 -10.50 6.22 16.76
CA VAL A 392 -10.96 7.44 17.43
C VAL A 392 -12.38 7.17 17.91
N ARG A 393 -12.54 6.79 19.19
CA ARG A 393 -13.83 6.30 19.67
C ARG A 393 -14.23 6.75 21.05
N ASP A 394 -15.53 6.74 21.32
CA ASP A 394 -16.08 7.09 22.64
C ASP A 394 -15.69 8.50 23.12
N ASN A 395 -15.34 9.41 22.21
CA ASN A 395 -14.95 10.78 22.57
C ASN A 395 -16.18 11.69 22.64
N ILE A 396 -16.16 12.61 23.61
CA ILE A 396 -17.33 13.41 23.97
C ILE A 396 -17.03 14.90 23.84
N ALA A 397 -17.86 15.62 23.10
CA ALA A 397 -17.82 17.08 23.08
C ALA A 397 -18.93 17.69 23.94
N TYR A 398 -18.66 18.86 24.53
CA TYR A 398 -19.61 19.60 25.36
C TYR A 398 -20.71 20.26 24.52
N VAL A 399 -21.63 21.02 25.11
CA VAL A 399 -22.72 21.66 24.36
C VAL A 399 -22.21 22.74 23.39
N ASN A 400 -22.84 22.87 22.21
CA ASN A 400 -22.47 23.81 21.13
C ASN A 400 -21.09 23.55 20.50
N SER A 401 -20.67 22.29 20.47
CA SER A 401 -19.36 21.85 20.00
C SER A 401 -19.35 21.43 18.52
N ARG A 402 -18.15 21.16 17.99
CA ARG A 402 -17.95 20.68 16.61
C ARG A 402 -16.92 19.55 16.61
N GLY A 403 -17.20 18.45 15.88
CA GLY A 403 -16.24 17.35 15.70
C GLY A 403 -15.93 16.62 17.01
N ALA A 404 -16.80 15.72 17.49
CA ALA A 404 -16.50 14.99 18.72
C ALA A 404 -15.33 14.00 18.52
N GLY A 405 -15.30 13.27 17.40
CA GLY A 405 -14.14 12.47 17.02
C GLY A 405 -13.00 13.33 16.50
N VAL A 406 -13.17 13.87 15.28
CA VAL A 406 -12.15 14.65 14.58
C VAL A 406 -12.72 16.01 14.18
N TYR A 407 -11.97 17.08 14.46
CA TYR A 407 -12.26 18.43 14.03
C TYR A 407 -11.14 18.95 13.12
N CYS A 408 -11.49 19.41 11.92
CA CYS A 408 -10.52 19.87 10.92
C CYS A 408 -10.96 21.20 10.30
N ARG A 409 -10.31 22.31 10.67
CA ARG A 409 -10.64 23.65 10.17
C ARG A 409 -9.45 24.29 9.46
N GLN A 410 -9.67 24.80 8.24
CA GLN A 410 -8.63 25.41 7.41
C GLN A 410 -7.33 24.56 7.38
N SER A 411 -7.51 23.24 7.40
CA SER A 411 -6.46 22.24 7.61
C SER A 411 -6.77 21.00 6.77
N THR A 412 -5.79 20.14 6.59
CA THR A 412 -5.93 18.90 5.84
C THR A 412 -5.77 17.66 6.71
N ALA A 413 -6.47 16.60 6.34
CA ALA A 413 -6.38 15.31 7.03
C ALA A 413 -6.51 14.14 6.03
N LEU A 414 -5.56 13.22 6.07
CA LEU A 414 -5.63 11.92 5.40
C LEU A 414 -5.91 10.83 6.44
N LEU A 415 -7.06 10.16 6.31
CA LEU A 415 -7.47 9.06 7.17
C LEU A 415 -7.50 7.76 6.35
N VAL A 416 -6.73 6.77 6.77
CA VAL A 416 -6.66 5.46 6.08
C VAL A 416 -6.86 4.34 7.08
N ASN A 417 -7.83 3.46 6.81
CA ASN A 417 -8.10 2.28 7.65
C ASN A 417 -8.38 2.66 9.11
N CYS A 418 -9.12 3.75 9.34
CA CYS A 418 -9.45 4.23 10.67
C CYS A 418 -10.87 3.83 11.08
N ASP A 419 -11.07 3.56 12.38
CA ASP A 419 -12.38 3.45 13.01
C ASP A 419 -12.71 4.72 13.78
N ILE A 420 -13.75 5.44 13.36
CA ILE A 420 -14.25 6.67 13.99
C ILE A 420 -15.65 6.37 14.51
N SER A 421 -15.73 5.89 15.75
CA SER A 421 -16.96 5.29 16.26
C SER A 421 -17.41 5.78 17.63
N TYR A 422 -18.72 5.78 17.87
CA TYR A 422 -19.30 6.12 19.19
C TYR A 422 -18.92 7.51 19.73
N ASN A 423 -18.47 8.42 18.87
CA ASN A 423 -18.17 9.80 19.25
C ASN A 423 -19.44 10.64 19.20
N GLY A 424 -19.57 11.61 20.09
CA GLY A 424 -20.70 12.52 20.02
C GLY A 424 -20.80 13.47 21.20
N ALA A 425 -22.01 13.94 21.45
CA ALA A 425 -22.27 14.88 22.53
C ALA A 425 -23.65 14.71 23.12
N LYS A 426 -23.85 15.39 24.26
CA LYS A 426 -25.11 15.36 24.99
C LYS A 426 -26.19 16.21 24.31
N VAL A 427 -25.85 17.38 23.73
CA VAL A 427 -26.74 18.30 22.99
C VAL A 427 -25.92 19.21 22.05
N SER A 428 -26.48 19.59 20.88
CA SER A 428 -25.95 20.64 19.96
C SER A 428 -24.52 20.45 19.46
N VAL A 429 -24.25 19.40 18.69
CA VAL A 429 -22.94 19.19 18.04
C VAL A 429 -23.07 18.88 16.58
N SER A 430 -22.28 19.54 15.73
CA SER A 430 -22.15 19.17 14.31
C SER A 430 -20.95 18.27 14.11
N GLY A 431 -21.10 17.20 13.32
CA GLY A 431 -20.01 16.27 13.03
C GLY A 431 -19.68 15.40 14.25
N GLY A 432 -20.47 14.36 14.51
CA GLY A 432 -20.23 13.47 15.64
C GLY A 432 -18.90 12.73 15.47
N GLY A 433 -18.75 12.05 14.34
CA GLY A 433 -17.49 11.42 13.96
C GLY A 433 -16.46 12.42 13.48
N LEU A 434 -16.80 13.19 12.44
CA LEU A 434 -15.89 14.16 11.81
C LEU A 434 -16.61 15.47 11.49
N TYR A 435 -15.96 16.59 11.78
CA TYR A 435 -16.34 17.91 11.31
C TYR A 435 -15.20 18.52 10.49
N CYS A 436 -15.49 19.02 9.29
CA CYS A 436 -14.52 19.77 8.50
C CYS A 436 -15.07 21.08 7.93
N SER A 437 -14.26 22.16 7.98
CA SER A 437 -14.67 23.45 7.43
C SER A 437 -13.54 24.38 6.99
N GLY A 438 -13.89 25.33 6.11
CA GLY A 438 -13.01 26.42 5.66
C GLY A 438 -12.38 26.17 4.29
N SER A 439 -12.17 27.23 3.51
CA SER A 439 -11.87 27.16 2.06
C SER A 439 -10.57 26.46 1.67
N SER A 440 -9.71 26.17 2.63
CA SER A 440 -8.44 25.45 2.44
C SER A 440 -8.46 24.07 3.12
N ALA A 441 -9.62 23.63 3.61
CA ALA A 441 -9.77 22.34 4.27
C ALA A 441 -9.95 21.22 3.25
N GLY A 442 -9.10 20.20 3.37
CA GLY A 442 -9.07 19.03 2.48
C GLY A 442 -9.04 17.74 3.29
N VAL A 443 -10.07 16.91 3.15
CA VAL A 443 -10.19 15.67 3.93
C VAL A 443 -10.33 14.47 2.99
N VAL A 444 -9.49 13.46 3.20
CA VAL A 444 -9.50 12.21 2.44
C VAL A 444 -9.71 11.04 3.39
N LEU A 445 -10.73 10.21 3.14
CA LEU A 445 -10.97 8.97 3.85
C LEU A 445 -10.85 7.80 2.88
N GLU A 446 -10.02 6.82 3.24
CA GLU A 446 -9.89 5.55 2.53
C GLU A 446 -10.05 4.39 3.50
N LYS A 447 -10.91 3.42 3.19
CA LYS A 447 -11.05 2.20 4.02
C LYS A 447 -11.46 2.49 5.46
N CYS A 448 -12.14 3.62 5.70
CA CYS A 448 -12.52 4.05 7.03
C CYS A 448 -13.93 3.58 7.40
N LEU A 449 -14.10 3.25 8.68
CA LEU A 449 -15.38 3.01 9.30
C LEU A 449 -15.77 4.25 10.12
N VAL A 450 -16.93 4.84 9.83
CA VAL A 450 -17.49 5.98 10.58
C VAL A 450 -18.85 5.57 11.11
N SER A 451 -18.92 5.16 12.39
CA SER A 451 -20.10 4.45 12.88
C SER A 451 -20.61 4.85 14.26
N ASN A 452 -21.92 4.74 14.47
CA ASN A 452 -22.55 4.96 15.79
C ASN A 452 -22.24 6.31 16.45
N ASN A 453 -21.86 7.32 15.67
CA ASN A 453 -21.61 8.66 16.17
C ASN A 453 -22.91 9.45 16.33
N ILE A 454 -22.94 10.44 17.23
CA ILE A 454 -24.13 11.19 17.61
C ILE A 454 -23.89 12.70 17.43
N ALA A 455 -24.77 13.38 16.68
CA ALA A 455 -24.68 14.81 16.40
C ALA A 455 -26.07 15.42 16.15
N THR A 456 -26.25 16.75 16.15
CA THR A 456 -27.46 17.41 15.64
C THR A 456 -27.51 17.46 14.12
N ALA A 457 -26.35 17.45 13.45
CA ALA A 457 -26.21 17.32 12.01
C ALA A 457 -24.90 16.62 11.67
N GLY A 458 -24.92 15.76 10.64
CA GLY A 458 -23.74 15.00 10.24
C GLY A 458 -23.25 14.09 11.36
N GLY A 459 -24.11 13.19 11.85
CA GLY A 459 -23.78 12.21 12.87
C GLY A 459 -22.43 11.55 12.58
N GLY A 460 -22.28 10.99 11.37
CA GLY A 460 -21.00 10.51 10.88
C GLY A 460 -20.06 11.65 10.50
N LEU A 461 -20.46 12.45 9.52
CA LEU A 461 -19.63 13.53 8.98
C LEU A 461 -20.44 14.80 8.72
N PHE A 462 -19.90 15.95 9.15
CA PHE A 462 -20.37 17.27 8.79
C PHE A 462 -19.28 18.06 8.05
N ALA A 463 -19.65 18.68 6.93
CA ALA A 463 -18.74 19.40 6.05
C ALA A 463 -19.34 20.76 5.63
N GLU A 464 -18.56 21.84 5.70
CA GLU A 464 -19.01 23.14 5.18
C GLU A 464 -17.89 24.01 4.59
N SER A 465 -18.17 24.64 3.44
CA SER A 465 -17.26 25.62 2.82
C SER A 465 -15.81 25.16 2.65
N LEU A 466 -15.61 23.89 2.28
CA LEU A 466 -14.30 23.24 2.18
C LEU A 466 -13.71 23.27 0.75
N ASP A 467 -12.41 22.95 0.63
CA ASP A 467 -11.77 22.70 -0.66
C ASP A 467 -12.22 21.35 -1.23
N HIS A 468 -11.96 20.24 -0.53
CA HIS A 468 -12.42 18.91 -0.97
C HIS A 468 -12.65 17.89 0.16
N LEU A 469 -13.64 17.01 -0.03
CA LEU A 469 -13.89 15.81 0.76
C LEU A 469 -13.93 14.61 -0.18
N ARG A 470 -12.96 13.71 -0.06
CA ARG A 470 -12.86 12.51 -0.91
C ARG A 470 -12.99 11.26 -0.06
N MET A 471 -13.95 10.41 -0.38
CA MET A 471 -14.20 9.15 0.32
C MET A 471 -14.13 7.99 -0.67
N ALA A 472 -13.30 7.00 -0.36
CA ALA A 472 -13.17 5.78 -1.15
C ALA A 472 -13.22 4.55 -0.25
N ASN A 473 -14.02 3.55 -0.62
CA ASN A 473 -14.12 2.30 0.11
C ASN A 473 -14.38 2.54 1.61
N CYS A 474 -15.33 3.41 1.96
CA CYS A 474 -15.65 3.71 3.36
C CYS A 474 -17.03 3.16 3.73
N THR A 475 -17.24 2.89 5.02
CA THR A 475 -18.57 2.57 5.56
C THR A 475 -18.98 3.64 6.57
N VAL A 476 -20.09 4.34 6.31
CA VAL A 476 -20.71 5.30 7.23
C VAL A 476 -22.06 4.77 7.69
N ALA A 477 -22.14 4.29 8.93
CA ALA A 477 -23.33 3.54 9.36
C ALA A 477 -23.72 3.65 10.83
N GLY A 478 -25.02 3.55 11.12
CA GLY A 478 -25.51 3.58 12.50
C GLY A 478 -25.41 4.95 13.19
N ASN A 479 -25.06 6.02 12.47
CA ASN A 479 -24.90 7.35 13.05
C ASN A 479 -26.28 7.98 13.32
N ARG A 480 -26.41 8.69 14.44
CA ARG A 480 -27.69 9.15 14.98
C ARG A 480 -27.76 10.66 15.11
N LEU A 481 -28.98 11.17 15.01
CA LEU A 481 -29.28 12.57 15.26
C LEU A 481 -29.74 12.76 16.72
N SER A 482 -29.10 13.67 17.47
CA SER A 482 -29.40 13.89 18.90
C SER A 482 -30.74 14.58 19.14
N GLU A 483 -31.33 15.21 18.12
CA GLU A 483 -32.65 15.83 18.18
C GLU A 483 -33.62 15.10 17.24
N SER A 484 -34.64 14.47 17.83
CA SER A 484 -35.67 13.75 17.09
C SER A 484 -36.55 14.74 16.30
N GLY A 485 -36.46 14.74 14.97
CA GLY A 485 -37.38 15.49 14.10
C GLY A 485 -36.73 16.29 12.97
N ALA A 486 -35.40 16.34 12.87
CA ALA A 486 -34.72 16.99 11.76
C ALA A 486 -34.72 16.13 10.49
N SER A 487 -35.88 15.91 9.88
CA SER A 487 -35.99 15.29 8.53
C SER A 487 -35.22 16.06 7.45
N ALA A 488 -34.70 17.24 7.78
CA ALA A 488 -33.90 18.10 6.91
C ALA A 488 -32.37 17.98 7.11
N SER A 489 -31.88 17.07 7.96
CA SER A 489 -30.44 16.88 8.19
C SER A 489 -29.96 15.48 7.81
N GLY A 490 -28.76 15.40 7.23
CA GLY A 490 -28.08 14.13 7.01
C GLY A 490 -27.48 13.59 8.30
N GLY A 491 -27.88 12.41 8.75
CA GLY A 491 -27.26 11.75 9.91
C GLY A 491 -26.01 10.95 9.55
N GLY A 492 -25.91 10.45 8.31
CA GLY A 492 -24.67 9.87 7.80
C GLY A 492 -23.69 10.97 7.44
N ILE A 493 -23.94 11.62 6.30
CA ILE A 493 -23.13 12.72 5.77
C ILE A 493 -24.03 13.94 5.56
N HIS A 494 -23.64 15.07 6.13
CA HIS A 494 -24.24 16.37 5.88
C HIS A 494 -23.16 17.30 5.33
N SER A 495 -23.39 17.87 4.15
CA SER A 495 -22.51 18.90 3.62
C SER A 495 -23.24 20.11 3.07
N VAL A 496 -22.64 21.30 3.27
CA VAL A 496 -23.09 22.58 2.73
C VAL A 496 -21.94 23.26 2.00
N GLY A 497 -21.94 23.18 0.67
CA GLY A 497 -20.86 23.66 -0.19
C GLY A 497 -19.61 22.76 -0.16
N GLY A 498 -18.71 22.97 -1.13
CA GLY A 498 -17.45 22.24 -1.29
C GLY A 498 -17.46 21.13 -2.35
N ASP A 499 -16.29 20.65 -2.74
CA ASP A 499 -16.14 19.53 -3.68
C ASP A 499 -16.14 18.19 -2.95
N ILE A 500 -17.20 17.40 -3.13
CA ILE A 500 -17.39 16.13 -2.41
C ILE A 500 -17.46 15.01 -3.42
N VAL A 501 -16.65 13.99 -3.20
CA VAL A 501 -16.67 12.76 -4.02
C VAL A 501 -16.69 11.56 -3.11
N ILE A 502 -17.69 10.70 -3.30
CA ILE A 502 -17.88 9.44 -2.59
C ILE A 502 -17.86 8.32 -3.64
N ARG A 503 -16.97 7.34 -3.47
CA ARG A 503 -16.90 6.17 -4.34
C ARG A 503 -16.72 4.86 -3.58
N ASN A 504 -17.18 3.75 -4.14
CA ASN A 504 -17.05 2.40 -3.58
C ASN A 504 -17.49 2.30 -2.11
N SER A 505 -18.40 3.15 -1.65
CA SER A 505 -18.67 3.32 -0.23
C SER A 505 -20.07 2.86 0.12
N ILE A 506 -20.31 2.57 1.39
CA ILE A 506 -21.62 2.20 1.92
C ILE A 506 -22.05 3.24 2.95
N VAL A 507 -23.23 3.85 2.74
CA VAL A 507 -23.83 4.79 3.70
C VAL A 507 -25.23 4.30 4.07
N TRP A 508 -25.36 3.70 5.25
CA TRP A 508 -26.52 2.87 5.58
C TRP A 508 -26.88 2.88 7.07
N HIS A 509 -28.16 2.69 7.42
CA HIS A 509 -28.67 2.71 8.81
C HIS A 509 -28.31 3.97 9.60
N ASN A 510 -28.27 5.14 8.95
CA ASN A 510 -28.11 6.42 9.64
C ASN A 510 -29.48 7.07 9.87
N ASP A 511 -29.61 7.87 10.94
CA ASP A 511 -30.80 8.70 11.13
C ASP A 511 -30.89 9.79 10.04
N GLY A 512 -32.11 10.28 9.76
CA GLY A 512 -32.31 11.31 8.74
C GLY A 512 -31.91 10.84 7.34
N ALA A 513 -31.34 11.72 6.53
CA ALA A 513 -30.80 11.35 5.22
C ALA A 513 -29.45 10.63 5.37
N ALA A 514 -29.23 9.56 4.58
CA ALA A 514 -27.93 8.90 4.51
C ALA A 514 -26.84 9.87 4.04
N VAL A 515 -27.13 10.58 2.94
CA VAL A 515 -26.28 11.61 2.36
C VAL A 515 -27.13 12.83 2.01
N LEU A 516 -26.76 13.99 2.56
CA LEU A 516 -27.34 15.29 2.22
C LEU A 516 -26.23 16.23 1.74
N LEU A 517 -26.22 16.54 0.44
CA LEU A 517 -25.27 17.47 -0.17
C LEU A 517 -26.02 18.71 -0.66
N ALA A 518 -25.85 19.84 0.04
CA ALA A 518 -26.32 21.15 -0.41
C ALA A 518 -25.20 21.88 -1.16
N ASP A 519 -25.55 22.54 -2.27
CA ASP A 519 -24.63 23.38 -3.05
C ASP A 519 -23.32 22.67 -3.51
N SER A 520 -23.41 21.39 -3.88
CA SER A 520 -22.26 20.61 -4.36
C SER A 520 -21.72 21.15 -5.69
N PHE A 521 -20.39 21.32 -5.79
CA PHE A 521 -19.73 21.73 -7.04
C PHE A 521 -19.72 20.62 -8.10
N SER A 522 -19.57 19.36 -7.67
CA SER A 522 -19.58 18.21 -8.57
C SER A 522 -21.00 17.86 -9.02
N ARG A 523 -21.17 17.57 -10.32
CA ARG A 523 -22.47 17.16 -10.89
C ARG A 523 -22.88 15.74 -10.50
N ASN A 524 -21.90 14.84 -10.32
CA ASN A 524 -22.11 13.44 -9.94
C ASN A 524 -21.17 13.07 -8.79
N PRO A 525 -21.44 13.58 -7.58
CA PRO A 525 -20.54 13.45 -6.43
C PRO A 525 -20.48 12.04 -5.85
N VAL A 526 -21.42 11.14 -6.19
CA VAL A 526 -21.49 9.79 -5.63
C VAL A 526 -21.56 8.76 -6.74
N LEU A 527 -20.60 7.84 -6.77
CA LEU A 527 -20.46 6.82 -7.81
C LEU A 527 -20.17 5.45 -7.18
N PHE A 528 -20.61 4.36 -7.82
CA PHE A 528 -20.33 2.99 -7.41
C PHE A 528 -20.49 2.74 -5.91
N SER A 529 -21.54 3.30 -5.30
CA SER A 529 -21.74 3.29 -3.84
C SER A 529 -23.14 2.79 -3.49
N ASN A 530 -23.28 2.19 -2.30
CA ASN A 530 -24.57 1.77 -1.76
C ASN A 530 -25.09 2.82 -0.77
N ILE A 531 -26.14 3.55 -1.15
CA ILE A 531 -26.68 4.68 -0.37
C ILE A 531 -28.14 4.45 -0.05
N GLN A 532 -28.46 4.40 1.25
CA GLN A 532 -29.83 4.22 1.71
C GLN A 532 -30.75 5.38 1.30
N GLY A 533 -31.89 5.04 0.71
CA GLY A 533 -32.86 6.02 0.22
C GLY A 533 -32.54 6.53 -1.19
N HIS A 534 -31.62 5.85 -1.88
CA HIS A 534 -31.19 6.05 -3.25
C HIS A 534 -30.52 7.42 -3.51
N PHE A 535 -29.30 7.37 -4.05
CA PHE A 535 -28.59 8.55 -4.55
C PHE A 535 -28.26 8.38 -6.04
N PRO A 536 -28.67 9.30 -6.92
CA PRO A 536 -28.44 9.16 -8.35
C PRO A 536 -26.94 9.20 -8.68
N GLY A 537 -26.48 8.27 -9.52
CA GLY A 537 -25.09 8.19 -9.97
C GLY A 537 -24.79 6.87 -10.64
N GLN A 538 -23.74 6.83 -11.47
CA GLN A 538 -23.33 5.59 -12.14
C GLN A 538 -22.90 4.55 -11.10
N GLY A 539 -23.39 3.32 -11.24
CA GLY A 539 -23.02 2.20 -10.39
C GLY A 539 -23.56 2.25 -8.96
N ASN A 540 -24.34 3.27 -8.60
CA ASN A 540 -24.94 3.34 -7.27
C ASN A 540 -26.08 2.33 -7.14
N ILE A 541 -26.19 1.76 -5.94
CA ILE A 541 -27.25 0.83 -5.55
C ILE A 541 -27.93 1.33 -4.27
N ASP A 542 -29.16 0.87 -4.02
CA ASP A 542 -29.93 1.15 -2.80
C ASP A 542 -30.55 -0.18 -2.33
N THR A 543 -29.77 -0.93 -1.57
CA THR A 543 -30.17 -2.27 -1.11
C THR A 543 -29.46 -2.60 0.18
N ASP A 544 -30.06 -3.47 1.01
CA ASP A 544 -29.47 -3.84 2.29
C ASP A 544 -28.07 -4.43 2.08
N PRO A 545 -27.00 -3.83 2.65
CA PRO A 545 -25.63 -4.32 2.51
C PRO A 545 -25.42 -5.67 3.22
N LEU A 546 -26.37 -6.16 4.01
CA LEU A 546 -26.27 -7.43 4.76
C LEU A 546 -25.03 -7.48 5.65
N PHE A 547 -24.85 -6.46 6.49
CA PHE A 547 -23.81 -6.46 7.51
C PHE A 547 -23.99 -7.61 8.51
N VAL A 548 -22.88 -8.14 9.04
CA VAL A 548 -22.89 -9.24 10.02
C VAL A 548 -23.63 -8.84 11.29
N SER A 549 -23.14 -7.81 11.97
CA SER A 549 -23.67 -7.34 13.25
C SER A 549 -23.30 -5.88 13.49
N PRO A 550 -24.06 -4.93 12.90
CA PRO A 550 -23.85 -3.49 13.12
C PRO A 550 -23.90 -3.08 14.60
N SER A 551 -24.69 -3.77 15.42
CA SER A 551 -24.82 -3.46 16.85
C SER A 551 -23.55 -3.76 17.65
N SER A 552 -22.66 -4.61 17.15
CA SER A 552 -21.35 -4.89 17.76
C SER A 552 -20.20 -4.25 16.99
N GLY A 553 -20.48 -3.35 16.04
CA GLY A 553 -19.46 -2.71 15.20
C GLY A 553 -18.91 -3.60 14.07
N ASP A 554 -19.48 -4.78 13.82
CA ASP A 554 -19.05 -5.66 12.74
C ASP A 554 -19.82 -5.37 11.44
N TYR A 555 -19.17 -4.57 10.59
CA TYR A 555 -19.67 -4.15 9.29
C TYR A 555 -19.10 -4.97 8.11
N HIS A 556 -18.52 -6.15 8.37
CA HIS A 556 -18.21 -7.06 7.26
C HIS A 556 -19.50 -7.44 6.52
N LEU A 557 -19.37 -7.67 5.21
CA LEU A 557 -20.47 -8.09 4.36
C LEU A 557 -20.71 -9.59 4.54
N LYS A 558 -21.97 -10.03 4.70
CA LYS A 558 -22.24 -11.46 4.78
C LYS A 558 -21.95 -12.16 3.44
N SER A 559 -21.33 -13.32 3.53
CA SER A 559 -21.00 -14.16 2.37
C SER A 559 -21.08 -15.65 2.72
N ALA A 560 -21.86 -16.38 1.93
CA ALA A 560 -21.90 -17.84 1.93
C ALA A 560 -20.56 -18.48 1.53
N TYR A 561 -19.64 -17.72 0.93
CA TYR A 561 -18.35 -18.20 0.44
C TYR A 561 -17.20 -17.91 1.41
N GLY A 562 -17.38 -16.91 2.27
CA GLY A 562 -16.50 -16.65 3.40
C GLY A 562 -16.41 -15.15 3.69
N ARG A 563 -16.48 -14.80 4.97
CA ARG A 563 -16.15 -13.48 5.50
C ARG A 563 -15.12 -13.60 6.60
N TYR A 564 -14.36 -12.54 6.83
CA TYR A 564 -13.45 -12.49 7.96
C TYR A 564 -14.23 -12.24 9.26
N ASP A 565 -13.81 -12.89 10.33
CA ASP A 565 -14.30 -12.66 11.68
C ASP A 565 -13.14 -12.19 12.54
N SER A 566 -13.11 -10.88 12.81
CA SER A 566 -12.02 -10.22 13.54
C SER A 566 -11.94 -10.65 15.00
N SER A 567 -13.04 -11.12 15.60
CA SER A 567 -13.04 -11.61 16.99
C SER A 567 -12.27 -12.93 17.15
N TRP A 568 -12.23 -13.73 16.08
CA TRP A 568 -11.56 -15.04 16.07
C TRP A 568 -10.34 -15.10 15.15
N GLY A 569 -10.07 -14.05 14.37
CA GLY A 569 -8.99 -14.00 13.39
C GLY A 569 -9.09 -15.10 12.32
N ARG A 570 -10.31 -15.46 11.88
CA ARG A 570 -10.54 -16.58 10.95
C ARG A 570 -11.66 -16.31 9.95
N TRP A 571 -11.65 -17.08 8.87
CA TRP A 571 -12.72 -17.10 7.88
C TRP A 571 -13.90 -17.94 8.35
N VAL A 572 -15.11 -17.39 8.24
CA VAL A 572 -16.37 -18.07 8.53
C VAL A 572 -17.32 -17.91 7.35
N LYS A 573 -18.25 -18.87 7.18
CA LYS A 573 -19.30 -18.79 6.15
C LYS A 573 -20.62 -18.42 6.81
N ASP A 574 -21.34 -17.48 6.21
CA ASP A 574 -22.74 -17.26 6.56
C ASP A 574 -23.62 -18.35 5.92
N SER A 575 -24.89 -18.44 6.31
CA SER A 575 -25.80 -19.49 5.84
C SER A 575 -25.86 -19.56 4.30
N ASP A 576 -26.07 -20.78 3.78
CA ASP A 576 -26.32 -21.02 2.36
C ASP A 576 -27.35 -19.99 1.86
N TYR A 577 -27.06 -19.34 0.73
CA TYR A 577 -27.86 -18.27 0.10
C TYR A 577 -27.75 -16.83 0.67
N VAL A 578 -26.97 -16.58 1.72
CA VAL A 578 -26.72 -15.18 2.15
C VAL A 578 -25.49 -14.63 1.43
N TYR A 579 -25.72 -13.63 0.56
CA TYR A 579 -24.68 -12.96 -0.20
C TYR A 579 -24.99 -11.48 -0.28
N SER A 580 -24.07 -10.64 0.20
CA SER A 580 -24.25 -9.20 0.15
C SER A 580 -24.23 -8.69 -1.29
N PRO A 581 -25.18 -7.82 -1.68
CA PRO A 581 -25.16 -7.14 -2.98
C PRO A 581 -24.01 -6.12 -3.11
N CYS A 582 -23.26 -5.85 -2.04
CA CYS A 582 -22.10 -4.96 -2.04
C CYS A 582 -20.77 -5.69 -2.35
N ILE A 583 -20.79 -7.03 -2.42
CA ILE A 583 -19.63 -7.81 -2.87
C ILE A 583 -19.52 -7.72 -4.39
N ASP A 584 -18.31 -7.49 -4.90
CA ASP A 584 -17.99 -7.24 -6.31
C ASP A 584 -18.81 -6.11 -6.94
N ALA A 585 -19.17 -5.08 -6.17
CA ALA A 585 -20.09 -4.04 -6.60
C ALA A 585 -19.43 -2.68 -6.83
N GLY A 586 -18.16 -2.50 -6.44
CA GLY A 586 -17.42 -1.25 -6.63
C GLY A 586 -17.12 -0.92 -8.10
N ASP A 587 -16.35 0.15 -8.32
CA ASP A 587 -15.94 0.60 -9.65
C ASP A 587 -15.15 -0.50 -10.38
N PRO A 588 -15.59 -0.97 -11.55
CA PRO A 588 -14.87 -1.97 -12.34
C PRO A 588 -13.46 -1.53 -12.79
N GLN A 589 -13.14 -0.23 -12.74
CA GLN A 589 -11.82 0.29 -13.07
C GLN A 589 -10.87 0.30 -11.87
N ASP A 590 -11.41 0.23 -10.65
CA ASP A 590 -10.58 0.21 -9.45
C ASP A 590 -9.96 -1.19 -9.25
N PRO A 591 -8.71 -1.24 -8.77
CA PRO A 591 -8.04 -2.49 -8.49
C PRO A 591 -8.77 -3.24 -7.36
N VAL A 592 -8.82 -4.57 -7.46
CA VAL A 592 -9.34 -5.45 -6.40
C VAL A 592 -8.51 -5.38 -5.10
N GLY A 593 -7.32 -4.77 -5.13
CA GLY A 593 -6.49 -4.58 -3.93
C GLY A 593 -6.06 -5.91 -3.30
N SER A 594 -6.16 -6.01 -1.98
CA SER A 594 -5.78 -7.22 -1.22
C SER A 594 -6.95 -8.17 -0.97
N GLU A 595 -8.08 -8.03 -1.67
CA GLU A 595 -9.24 -8.89 -1.43
C GLU A 595 -8.92 -10.36 -1.70
N PRO A 596 -9.30 -11.27 -0.80
CA PRO A 596 -8.92 -12.66 -0.92
C PRO A 596 -9.75 -13.39 -1.97
N PHE A 597 -9.13 -14.34 -2.68
CA PHE A 597 -9.83 -15.20 -3.62
C PHE A 597 -10.90 -16.08 -2.91
N PRO A 598 -12.06 -16.31 -3.54
CA PRO A 598 -12.56 -15.67 -4.78
C PRO A 598 -13.02 -14.22 -4.57
N ASN A 599 -12.79 -13.35 -5.57
CA ASN A 599 -13.09 -11.91 -5.54
C ASN A 599 -13.55 -11.34 -6.91
N ASN A 600 -13.85 -12.22 -7.87
CA ASN A 600 -14.30 -11.93 -9.24
C ASN A 600 -13.59 -10.77 -9.99
N SER A 601 -12.35 -10.45 -9.61
CA SER A 601 -11.58 -9.29 -10.11
C SER A 601 -12.31 -7.93 -10.01
N ARG A 602 -13.22 -7.76 -9.06
CA ARG A 602 -13.95 -6.49 -8.86
C ARG A 602 -14.04 -6.16 -7.37
N VAL A 603 -13.62 -4.96 -7.00
CA VAL A 603 -13.55 -4.53 -5.60
C VAL A 603 -14.95 -4.50 -4.94
N ASN A 604 -15.02 -4.95 -3.70
CA ASN A 604 -16.19 -4.79 -2.84
C ASN A 604 -16.41 -3.32 -2.47
N MET A 605 -17.66 -2.93 -2.22
CA MET A 605 -17.96 -1.64 -1.60
C MET A 605 -17.73 -1.69 -0.08
N GLY A 606 -17.45 -0.53 0.52
CA GLY A 606 -17.36 -0.35 1.98
C GLY A 606 -15.93 -0.40 2.52
N ALA A 607 -15.80 -0.18 3.85
CA ALA A 607 -14.54 -0.08 4.61
C ALA A 607 -13.56 -1.24 4.36
N TYR A 608 -14.09 -2.45 4.21
CA TYR A 608 -13.30 -3.66 3.99
C TYR A 608 -12.99 -3.92 2.51
N GLY A 609 -13.61 -3.19 1.58
CA GLY A 609 -13.32 -3.32 0.16
C GLY A 609 -11.87 -2.97 -0.17
N GLY A 610 -11.21 -3.82 -0.95
CA GLY A 610 -9.80 -3.69 -1.31
C GLY A 610 -8.84 -4.10 -0.18
N THR A 611 -9.30 -4.70 0.92
CA THR A 611 -8.47 -5.16 2.05
C THR A 611 -8.37 -6.68 2.15
N ALA A 612 -7.41 -7.18 2.94
CA ALA A 612 -7.25 -8.61 3.18
C ALA A 612 -8.40 -9.25 3.98
N GLU A 613 -9.28 -8.43 4.55
CA GLU A 613 -10.42 -8.84 5.39
C GLU A 613 -11.75 -8.79 4.62
N ALA A 614 -11.73 -8.38 3.35
CA ALA A 614 -12.91 -8.28 2.50
C ALA A 614 -13.62 -9.63 2.32
N SER A 615 -14.94 -9.62 2.36
CA SER A 615 -15.75 -10.82 2.14
C SER A 615 -15.56 -11.39 0.73
N LYS A 616 -15.55 -12.71 0.65
CA LYS A 616 -15.28 -13.45 -0.58
C LYS A 616 -16.50 -13.47 -1.50
N SER A 617 -16.21 -13.38 -2.79
CA SER A 617 -17.14 -13.52 -3.90
C SER A 617 -17.62 -14.97 -4.08
N ILE A 618 -18.54 -15.16 -5.01
CA ILE A 618 -18.79 -16.46 -5.63
C ILE A 618 -17.57 -16.87 -6.45
N GLY A 619 -16.97 -18.03 -6.15
CA GLY A 619 -15.89 -18.58 -6.97
C GLY A 619 -16.40 -19.11 -8.32
N PRO A 620 -15.49 -19.50 -9.24
CA PRO A 620 -15.88 -20.13 -10.49
C PRO A 620 -16.78 -21.34 -10.22
N LEU A 621 -17.93 -21.38 -10.90
CA LEU A 621 -18.92 -22.43 -10.77
C LEU A 621 -18.68 -23.55 -11.78
N ILE A 622 -19.17 -24.74 -11.43
CA ILE A 622 -19.23 -25.88 -12.32
C ILE A 622 -20.70 -26.12 -12.66
N PHE A 623 -21.05 -25.90 -13.93
CA PHE A 623 -22.35 -26.21 -14.47
C PHE A 623 -22.34 -27.58 -15.14
N HIS A 624 -23.36 -28.38 -14.90
CA HIS A 624 -23.51 -29.71 -15.47
C HIS A 624 -24.57 -29.70 -16.57
N VAL A 625 -24.30 -30.44 -17.65
CA VAL A 625 -25.22 -30.66 -18.77
C VAL A 625 -25.40 -32.16 -18.96
N ASP A 626 -26.63 -32.66 -18.87
CA ASP A 626 -26.96 -34.08 -19.04
C ASP A 626 -28.18 -34.21 -19.95
N ARG A 627 -28.00 -34.66 -21.19
CA ARG A 627 -29.08 -34.76 -22.18
C ARG A 627 -30.18 -35.73 -21.75
N ALA A 628 -29.82 -36.79 -21.02
CA ALA A 628 -30.75 -37.87 -20.69
C ALA A 628 -31.58 -37.56 -19.44
N GLY A 629 -31.01 -36.81 -18.47
CA GLY A 629 -31.63 -36.52 -17.18
C GLY A 629 -31.83 -35.04 -16.84
N GLY A 630 -31.33 -34.11 -17.66
CA GLY A 630 -31.37 -32.67 -17.40
C GLY A 630 -32.61 -31.95 -17.93
N SER A 631 -32.76 -30.69 -17.52
CA SER A 631 -33.81 -29.77 -17.97
C SER A 631 -33.27 -28.34 -18.03
N ASP A 632 -33.60 -27.57 -19.07
CA ASP A 632 -33.12 -26.18 -19.20
C ASP A 632 -33.79 -25.19 -18.24
N PHE A 633 -34.73 -25.68 -17.43
CA PHE A 633 -35.31 -24.97 -16.28
C PHE A 633 -34.54 -25.19 -14.96
N ASN A 634 -33.57 -26.10 -14.94
CA ASN A 634 -32.75 -26.38 -13.76
C ASN A 634 -31.68 -25.29 -13.53
N THR A 635 -30.93 -25.37 -12.42
CA THR A 635 -29.85 -24.41 -12.14
C THR A 635 -28.49 -24.83 -12.74
N GLY A 636 -28.31 -26.11 -13.04
CA GLY A 636 -27.06 -26.66 -13.58
C GLY A 636 -25.99 -26.95 -12.54
N LEU A 637 -26.19 -26.64 -11.24
CA LEU A 637 -25.13 -26.69 -10.23
C LEU A 637 -24.76 -28.09 -9.72
N SER A 638 -25.44 -29.13 -10.20
CA SER A 638 -25.10 -30.54 -9.93
C SER A 638 -25.55 -31.43 -11.08
N ARG A 639 -25.04 -32.66 -11.19
CA ARG A 639 -25.50 -33.61 -12.22
C ARG A 639 -27.01 -33.88 -12.14
N SER A 640 -27.57 -34.06 -10.94
CA SER A 640 -29.01 -34.32 -10.75
C SER A 640 -29.90 -33.11 -11.06
N ASP A 641 -29.30 -31.92 -11.13
CA ASP A 641 -29.95 -30.66 -11.48
C ASP A 641 -29.31 -30.05 -12.74
N ALA A 642 -28.85 -30.90 -13.66
CA ALA A 642 -28.15 -30.47 -14.86
C ALA A 642 -29.08 -29.77 -15.86
N PHE A 643 -28.52 -28.89 -16.68
CA PHE A 643 -29.18 -28.40 -17.89
C PHE A 643 -29.34 -29.54 -18.90
N ALA A 644 -30.33 -29.42 -19.80
CA ALA A 644 -30.53 -30.39 -20.88
C ALA A 644 -29.62 -30.08 -22.09
N THR A 645 -29.27 -28.82 -22.29
CA THR A 645 -28.50 -28.33 -23.46
C THR A 645 -27.21 -27.63 -23.07
N ILE A 646 -26.21 -27.69 -23.96
CA ILE A 646 -24.90 -27.08 -23.75
C ILE A 646 -25.02 -25.55 -23.86
N GLN A 647 -25.75 -25.05 -24.87
CA GLN A 647 -25.90 -23.60 -25.04
C GLN A 647 -26.58 -22.94 -23.84
N ARG A 648 -27.55 -23.62 -23.21
CA ARG A 648 -28.20 -23.12 -21.99
C ARG A 648 -27.18 -22.86 -20.88
N ALA A 649 -26.26 -23.80 -20.65
CA ALA A 649 -25.22 -23.68 -19.65
C ALA A 649 -24.24 -22.55 -19.97
N VAL A 650 -23.79 -22.46 -21.23
CA VAL A 650 -22.91 -21.37 -21.68
C VAL A 650 -23.53 -19.99 -21.43
N ASN A 651 -24.85 -19.86 -21.64
CA ASN A 651 -25.55 -18.59 -21.41
C ASN A 651 -25.57 -18.16 -19.93
N GLU A 652 -25.50 -19.10 -18.98
CA GLU A 652 -25.53 -18.86 -17.53
C GLU A 652 -24.15 -18.70 -16.90
N THR A 653 -23.09 -19.01 -17.65
CA THR A 653 -21.71 -18.93 -17.16
C THR A 653 -21.12 -17.53 -17.27
N TYR A 654 -20.23 -17.22 -16.33
CA TYR A 654 -19.32 -16.08 -16.31
C TYR A 654 -17.88 -16.52 -16.56
N ASP A 655 -17.00 -15.57 -16.88
CA ASP A 655 -15.58 -15.85 -17.12
C ASP A 655 -14.94 -16.65 -15.96
N GLY A 656 -14.26 -17.73 -16.29
CA GLY A 656 -13.64 -18.66 -15.34
C GLY A 656 -14.47 -19.90 -15.00
N ASP A 657 -15.78 -19.89 -15.27
CA ASP A 657 -16.66 -21.03 -15.01
C ASP A 657 -16.34 -22.25 -15.90
N THR A 658 -16.82 -23.42 -15.48
CA THR A 658 -16.69 -24.67 -16.23
C THR A 658 -18.05 -25.30 -16.53
N VAL A 659 -18.27 -25.68 -17.79
CA VAL A 659 -19.40 -26.50 -18.22
C VAL A 659 -18.94 -27.95 -18.40
N MET A 660 -19.43 -28.84 -17.53
CA MET A 660 -19.22 -30.28 -17.52
C MET A 660 -20.35 -31.01 -18.26
N VAL A 661 -20.06 -31.50 -19.46
CA VAL A 661 -21.04 -32.16 -20.34
C VAL A 661 -20.96 -33.68 -20.19
N TRP A 662 -22.02 -34.28 -19.64
CA TRP A 662 -22.11 -35.72 -19.42
C TRP A 662 -22.28 -36.50 -20.73
N PRO A 663 -21.98 -37.81 -20.76
CA PRO A 663 -22.07 -38.62 -21.97
C PRO A 663 -23.46 -38.56 -22.60
N GLY A 664 -23.52 -38.28 -23.90
CA GLY A 664 -24.75 -38.17 -24.67
C GLY A 664 -24.49 -37.69 -26.08
N VAL A 665 -25.53 -37.74 -26.92
CA VAL A 665 -25.52 -37.12 -28.25
C VAL A 665 -26.29 -35.81 -28.18
N TYR A 666 -25.61 -34.71 -28.43
CA TYR A 666 -26.11 -33.35 -28.36
C TYR A 666 -26.23 -32.80 -29.79
N GLN A 667 -27.47 -32.56 -30.24
CA GLN A 667 -27.73 -31.96 -31.54
C GLN A 667 -27.94 -30.45 -31.35
N GLU A 668 -26.86 -29.68 -31.39
CA GLU A 668 -26.82 -28.26 -31.01
C GLU A 668 -25.78 -27.49 -31.83
N GLN A 669 -25.97 -26.17 -31.94
CA GLN A 669 -24.94 -25.23 -32.40
C GLN A 669 -24.60 -24.33 -31.21
N VAL A 670 -23.37 -24.43 -30.71
CA VAL A 670 -22.96 -23.78 -29.46
C VAL A 670 -22.05 -22.59 -29.76
N SER A 671 -22.44 -21.40 -29.32
CA SER A 671 -21.66 -20.17 -29.35
C SER A 671 -21.20 -19.79 -27.95
N PHE A 672 -19.91 -19.54 -27.78
CA PHE A 672 -19.32 -19.13 -26.49
C PHE A 672 -19.72 -17.69 -26.09
N GLY A 673 -20.06 -16.85 -27.06
CA GLY A 673 -20.62 -15.52 -26.81
C GLY A 673 -19.69 -14.60 -26.02
N THR A 674 -18.42 -14.55 -26.43
CA THR A 674 -17.32 -13.74 -25.87
C THR A 674 -16.85 -14.11 -24.47
N ARG A 675 -17.06 -15.36 -24.04
CA ARG A 675 -16.78 -15.82 -22.66
C ARG A 675 -15.46 -16.58 -22.54
N ALA A 676 -14.71 -16.30 -21.47
CA ALA A 676 -13.50 -17.01 -21.09
C ALA A 676 -13.81 -18.20 -20.14
N ILE A 677 -14.53 -19.21 -20.66
CA ILE A 677 -15.00 -20.39 -19.92
C ILE A 677 -14.35 -21.69 -20.42
N THR A 678 -14.40 -22.73 -19.59
CA THR A 678 -14.04 -24.09 -20.02
C THR A 678 -15.29 -24.92 -20.30
N VAL A 679 -15.44 -25.44 -21.51
CA VAL A 679 -16.46 -26.44 -21.85
C VAL A 679 -15.75 -27.77 -22.10
N GLN A 680 -16.11 -28.79 -21.33
CA GLN A 680 -15.46 -30.11 -21.41
C GLN A 680 -16.43 -31.25 -21.18
N SER A 681 -16.15 -32.41 -21.76
CA SER A 681 -16.88 -33.62 -21.38
C SER A 681 -16.51 -34.06 -19.96
N ALA A 682 -17.52 -34.50 -19.20
CA ALA A 682 -17.40 -34.85 -17.79
C ALA A 682 -16.92 -36.29 -17.55
N ASP A 683 -17.02 -37.16 -18.56
CA ASP A 683 -16.83 -38.61 -18.46
C ASP A 683 -16.41 -39.17 -19.84
N VAL A 684 -16.97 -40.28 -20.33
CA VAL A 684 -16.86 -40.68 -21.75
C VAL A 684 -17.24 -39.51 -22.66
N ALA A 685 -16.44 -39.25 -23.70
CA ALA A 685 -16.62 -38.11 -24.59
C ALA A 685 -18.08 -37.96 -25.08
N ALA A 686 -18.67 -36.80 -24.80
CA ALA A 686 -19.94 -36.40 -25.36
C ALA A 686 -19.81 -36.19 -26.88
N VAL A 687 -20.85 -36.57 -27.61
CA VAL A 687 -20.92 -36.43 -29.07
C VAL A 687 -21.75 -35.20 -29.40
N VAL A 688 -21.23 -34.30 -30.23
CA VAL A 688 -21.94 -33.10 -30.69
C VAL A 688 -22.15 -33.17 -32.20
N THR A 689 -23.37 -32.87 -32.63
CA THR A 689 -23.78 -32.88 -34.05
C THR A 689 -24.49 -31.60 -34.42
N ALA A 690 -24.29 -31.10 -35.64
CA ALA A 690 -24.94 -29.88 -36.13
C ALA A 690 -25.29 -30.00 -37.63
N PRO A 691 -26.38 -30.71 -38.00
CA PRO A 691 -26.67 -31.02 -39.41
C PRO A 691 -26.84 -29.82 -40.36
N SER A 692 -27.00 -28.61 -39.81
CA SER A 692 -27.22 -27.37 -40.58
C SER A 692 -26.23 -26.25 -40.24
N GLY A 693 -25.05 -26.56 -39.68
CA GLY A 693 -24.08 -25.52 -39.31
C GLY A 693 -22.81 -26.07 -38.65
N TYR A 694 -22.22 -25.25 -37.77
CA TYR A 694 -21.07 -25.63 -36.94
C TYR A 694 -21.50 -26.12 -35.56
N ALA A 695 -20.82 -27.13 -35.02
CA ALA A 695 -21.11 -27.59 -33.65
C ALA A 695 -20.69 -26.55 -32.60
N PHE A 696 -19.51 -25.93 -32.78
CA PHE A 696 -19.03 -24.86 -31.91
C PHE A 696 -18.61 -23.63 -32.72
N SER A 697 -18.83 -22.43 -32.17
CA SER A 697 -18.43 -21.18 -32.80
C SER A 697 -17.85 -20.20 -31.79
N PHE A 698 -16.76 -19.53 -32.22
CA PHE A 698 -16.00 -18.56 -31.47
C PHE A 698 -15.91 -17.24 -32.24
N TYR A 699 -16.21 -16.12 -31.59
CA TYR A 699 -16.30 -14.79 -32.21
C TYR A 699 -15.64 -13.74 -31.32
N GLY A 700 -14.74 -12.92 -31.89
CA GLY A 700 -14.21 -11.65 -31.37
C GLY A 700 -13.93 -11.55 -29.85
N ALA A 701 -12.66 -11.32 -29.46
CA ALA A 701 -12.19 -11.16 -28.07
C ALA A 701 -12.12 -12.45 -27.20
N GLU A 702 -12.53 -13.60 -27.72
CA GLU A 702 -12.26 -14.90 -27.11
C GLU A 702 -10.80 -15.29 -27.32
N GLY A 703 -10.06 -15.43 -26.22
CA GLY A 703 -8.63 -15.80 -26.22
C GLY A 703 -8.38 -17.19 -25.65
N SER A 704 -7.14 -17.48 -25.29
CA SER A 704 -6.70 -18.81 -24.82
C SER A 704 -7.40 -19.35 -23.57
N ARG A 705 -8.14 -18.48 -22.84
CA ARG A 705 -8.97 -18.85 -21.69
C ARG A 705 -10.35 -19.41 -22.06
N SER A 706 -10.77 -19.29 -23.31
CA SER A 706 -11.95 -19.99 -23.85
C SER A 706 -11.51 -21.39 -24.30
N VAL A 707 -11.83 -22.41 -23.51
CA VAL A 707 -11.30 -23.77 -23.67
C VAL A 707 -12.41 -24.73 -24.08
N LEU A 708 -12.16 -25.52 -25.13
CA LEU A 708 -13.00 -26.66 -25.52
C LEU A 708 -12.17 -27.95 -25.54
N ARG A 709 -12.62 -29.00 -24.85
CA ARG A 709 -11.90 -30.28 -24.83
C ARG A 709 -12.73 -31.54 -24.61
N ASN A 710 -12.19 -32.67 -25.08
CA ASN A 710 -12.72 -34.02 -24.86
C ASN A 710 -14.09 -34.29 -25.48
N PHE A 711 -14.35 -33.76 -26.68
CA PHE A 711 -15.58 -34.01 -27.45
C PHE A 711 -15.32 -34.80 -28.73
N VAL A 712 -16.32 -35.57 -29.12
CA VAL A 712 -16.47 -36.12 -30.48
C VAL A 712 -17.43 -35.19 -31.24
N ILE A 713 -17.01 -34.66 -32.39
CA ILE A 713 -17.79 -33.71 -33.20
C ILE A 713 -17.98 -34.30 -34.60
N VAL A 714 -19.22 -34.63 -34.95
CA VAL A 714 -19.54 -35.41 -36.16
C VAL A 714 -20.85 -34.99 -36.81
N GLY A 715 -21.01 -35.27 -38.10
CA GLY A 715 -22.25 -35.03 -38.84
C GLY A 715 -22.64 -33.56 -38.95
N CYS A 716 -21.66 -32.64 -38.92
CA CYS A 716 -21.90 -31.21 -39.03
C CYS A 716 -21.99 -30.78 -40.51
N GLY A 717 -23.09 -30.12 -40.88
CA GLY A 717 -23.43 -29.73 -42.25
C GLY A 717 -22.68 -28.50 -42.78
N THR A 718 -21.72 -27.97 -42.04
CA THR A 718 -20.80 -26.90 -42.51
C THR A 718 -19.39 -27.15 -42.01
N GLY A 719 -19.22 -27.47 -40.74
CA GLY A 719 -17.96 -27.95 -40.19
C GLY A 719 -18.03 -28.20 -38.69
N GLY A 720 -16.96 -28.73 -38.08
CA GLY A 720 -16.93 -28.97 -36.64
C GLY A 720 -16.91 -27.67 -35.84
N ILE A 721 -15.92 -26.80 -36.10
CA ILE A 721 -15.69 -25.58 -35.33
C ILE A 721 -15.43 -24.39 -36.27
N TYR A 722 -16.01 -23.24 -35.92
CA TYR A 722 -15.75 -21.97 -36.59
C TYR A 722 -15.10 -20.95 -35.64
N CYS A 723 -14.04 -20.27 -36.07
CA CYS A 723 -13.38 -19.21 -35.32
C CYS A 723 -13.25 -17.94 -36.17
N GLU A 724 -13.81 -16.82 -35.72
CA GLU A 724 -13.72 -15.52 -36.40
C GLU A 724 -13.10 -14.47 -35.47
N SER A 725 -11.90 -13.99 -35.81
CA SER A 725 -11.14 -13.03 -34.97
C SER A 725 -11.00 -13.48 -33.50
N ALA A 726 -10.90 -14.79 -33.27
CA ALA A 726 -10.88 -15.44 -31.96
C ALA A 726 -9.75 -16.48 -31.89
N SER A 727 -9.14 -16.65 -30.72
CA SER A 727 -7.99 -17.55 -30.52
C SER A 727 -8.21 -18.50 -29.33
N PRO A 728 -9.24 -19.37 -29.38
CA PRO A 728 -9.56 -20.31 -28.31
C PRO A 728 -8.50 -21.41 -28.16
N THR A 729 -8.54 -22.13 -27.04
CA THR A 729 -7.74 -23.34 -26.80
C THR A 729 -8.60 -24.58 -27.07
N LEU A 730 -8.24 -25.35 -28.10
CA LEU A 730 -8.95 -26.53 -28.58
C LEU A 730 -8.07 -27.77 -28.39
N THR A 731 -8.45 -28.67 -27.48
CA THR A 731 -7.58 -29.80 -27.10
C THR A 731 -8.33 -31.11 -26.98
N ASN A 732 -7.69 -32.23 -27.33
CA ASN A 732 -8.27 -33.57 -27.17
C ASN A 732 -9.65 -33.68 -27.85
N LEU A 733 -9.77 -33.30 -29.11
CA LEU A 733 -11.02 -33.38 -29.87
C LEU A 733 -10.92 -34.44 -30.95
N THR A 734 -12.00 -35.18 -31.20
CA THR A 734 -12.14 -36.02 -32.40
C THR A 734 -13.19 -35.38 -33.30
N ILE A 735 -12.78 -34.82 -34.43
CA ILE A 735 -13.62 -34.08 -35.36
C ILE A 735 -13.64 -34.86 -36.68
N ALA A 736 -14.72 -35.61 -36.91
CA ALA A 736 -14.79 -36.54 -38.03
C ALA A 736 -16.16 -36.55 -38.71
N ASP A 737 -16.22 -37.00 -39.97
CA ASP A 737 -17.49 -37.10 -40.73
C ASP A 737 -18.28 -35.77 -40.75
N ASN A 738 -17.57 -34.66 -41.01
CA ASN A 738 -18.15 -33.32 -41.16
C ASN A 738 -17.85 -32.76 -42.54
N GLN A 739 -18.50 -31.67 -42.92
CA GLN A 739 -18.10 -30.96 -44.14
C GLN A 739 -16.68 -30.34 -44.01
N PHE A 740 -16.34 -29.75 -42.87
CA PHE A 740 -14.98 -29.29 -42.55
C PHE A 740 -14.63 -29.64 -41.10
N GLY A 741 -13.34 -29.77 -40.77
CA GLY A 741 -12.90 -29.90 -39.38
C GLY A 741 -12.97 -28.58 -38.62
N ILE A 742 -11.98 -27.70 -38.80
CA ILE A 742 -11.93 -26.34 -38.22
C ILE A 742 -11.75 -25.30 -39.31
N VAL A 743 -12.56 -24.25 -39.26
CA VAL A 743 -12.47 -23.09 -40.15
C VAL A 743 -12.15 -21.85 -39.33
N ALA A 744 -11.02 -21.21 -39.62
CA ALA A 744 -10.63 -19.93 -39.06
C ALA A 744 -10.79 -18.78 -40.08
N GLY A 745 -11.14 -17.60 -39.59
CA GLY A 745 -11.33 -16.37 -40.36
C GLY A 745 -11.01 -15.11 -39.55
N GLY A 746 -10.85 -13.97 -40.23
CA GLY A 746 -10.64 -12.66 -39.58
C GLY A 746 -9.35 -12.52 -38.76
N GLY A 747 -8.32 -13.34 -39.04
CA GLY A 747 -7.07 -13.34 -38.26
C GLY A 747 -7.14 -14.15 -36.96
N ALA A 748 -8.13 -15.03 -36.83
CA ALA A 748 -8.18 -16.05 -35.77
C ALA A 748 -6.94 -16.96 -35.78
N ASP A 749 -6.40 -17.26 -34.60
CA ASP A 749 -5.27 -18.17 -34.40
C ASP A 749 -5.57 -19.14 -33.23
N PRO A 750 -6.49 -20.10 -33.41
CA PRO A 750 -6.84 -21.05 -32.35
C PRO A 750 -5.65 -21.96 -32.01
N SER A 751 -5.42 -22.19 -30.72
CA SER A 751 -4.43 -23.16 -30.24
C SER A 751 -5.01 -24.56 -30.31
N ILE A 752 -4.64 -25.33 -31.34
CA ILE A 752 -5.17 -26.67 -31.62
C ILE A 752 -4.11 -27.71 -31.30
N THR A 753 -4.35 -28.58 -30.30
CA THR A 753 -3.40 -29.63 -29.91
C THR A 753 -4.06 -30.95 -29.57
N ASN A 754 -3.37 -32.05 -29.85
CA ASN A 754 -3.80 -33.42 -29.50
C ASN A 754 -5.19 -33.82 -30.05
N CYS A 755 -5.56 -33.31 -31.22
CA CYS A 755 -6.85 -33.57 -31.87
C CYS A 755 -6.73 -34.63 -32.98
N ILE A 756 -7.86 -35.21 -33.39
CA ILE A 756 -7.97 -36.09 -34.57
C ILE A 756 -8.99 -35.49 -35.54
N PHE A 757 -8.57 -35.32 -36.79
CA PHE A 757 -9.38 -34.88 -37.93
C PHE A 757 -9.40 -35.99 -38.97
N TRP A 758 -10.59 -36.52 -39.28
CA TRP A 758 -10.70 -37.68 -40.16
C TRP A 758 -12.04 -37.73 -40.90
N ASP A 759 -12.04 -38.15 -42.17
CA ASP A 759 -13.25 -38.20 -43.01
C ASP A 759 -14.04 -36.87 -43.05
N ASN A 760 -13.37 -35.71 -42.98
CA ASN A 760 -14.00 -34.41 -43.22
C ASN A 760 -14.00 -34.11 -44.73
N GLU A 761 -15.19 -33.92 -45.34
CA GLU A 761 -15.37 -33.99 -46.80
C GLU A 761 -14.62 -32.90 -47.58
N ALA A 762 -14.63 -31.66 -47.09
CA ALA A 762 -14.05 -30.51 -47.78
C ALA A 762 -12.70 -30.05 -47.21
N GLY A 763 -12.26 -30.62 -46.08
CA GLY A 763 -10.93 -30.41 -45.50
C GLY A 763 -10.88 -30.46 -43.97
N ASP A 764 -9.71 -30.77 -43.42
CA ASP A 764 -9.51 -30.86 -41.97
C ASP A 764 -9.32 -29.50 -41.31
N LEU A 765 -8.47 -28.63 -41.87
CA LEU A 765 -8.18 -27.29 -41.36
C LEU A 765 -8.24 -26.26 -42.49
N HIS A 766 -8.83 -25.09 -42.20
CA HIS A 766 -8.81 -23.93 -43.09
C HIS A 766 -8.30 -22.70 -42.34
N GLN A 767 -7.21 -22.10 -42.83
CA GLN A 767 -6.58 -20.88 -42.28
C GLN A 767 -6.15 -20.97 -40.80
N CYS A 768 -5.88 -22.17 -40.30
CA CYS A 768 -5.34 -22.41 -38.96
C CYS A 768 -4.41 -23.63 -38.98
N HIS A 769 -3.67 -23.83 -37.90
CA HIS A 769 -2.67 -24.89 -37.77
C HIS A 769 -2.88 -25.69 -36.49
N ALA A 770 -2.60 -26.99 -36.57
CA ALA A 770 -2.60 -27.88 -35.42
C ALA A 770 -1.18 -28.31 -35.05
N TYR A 771 -1.01 -28.77 -33.81
CA TYR A 771 0.22 -29.37 -33.32
C TYR A 771 -0.07 -30.71 -32.67
N TYR A 772 0.85 -31.67 -32.81
CA TYR A 772 0.74 -33.00 -32.21
C TYR A 772 -0.64 -33.65 -32.39
N SER A 773 -1.21 -33.50 -33.58
CA SER A 773 -2.57 -33.91 -33.93
C SER A 773 -2.55 -34.86 -35.13
N ARG A 774 -3.70 -35.46 -35.41
CA ARG A 774 -3.89 -36.37 -36.53
C ARG A 774 -4.75 -35.73 -37.61
N LEU A 775 -4.24 -35.65 -38.84
CA LEU A 775 -4.94 -35.07 -39.98
C LEU A 775 -4.94 -36.04 -41.15
N GLN A 776 -6.08 -36.21 -41.81
CA GLN A 776 -6.19 -36.95 -43.07
C GLN A 776 -5.49 -36.19 -44.19
N GLU A 777 -5.69 -34.88 -44.27
CA GLU A 777 -5.08 -33.98 -45.25
C GLU A 777 -3.89 -33.23 -44.66
N LEU A 778 -2.75 -33.92 -44.53
CA LEU A 778 -1.54 -33.34 -43.95
C LEU A 778 -0.72 -32.53 -44.96
N GLY A 779 -0.79 -31.20 -44.86
CA GLY A 779 0.05 -30.27 -45.61
C GLY A 779 1.50 -30.22 -45.10
N PRO A 780 2.46 -29.69 -45.90
CA PRO A 780 3.87 -29.62 -45.50
C PRO A 780 4.14 -28.81 -44.24
N LEU A 781 3.46 -27.68 -44.05
CA LEU A 781 3.61 -26.83 -42.86
C LEU A 781 3.12 -27.55 -41.59
N ASP A 782 1.99 -28.24 -41.67
CA ASP A 782 1.44 -28.98 -40.54
C ASP A 782 2.24 -30.25 -40.23
N ALA A 783 2.93 -30.85 -41.21
CA ALA A 783 3.81 -32.00 -40.98
C ALA A 783 5.00 -31.66 -40.06
N GLU A 784 5.51 -30.42 -40.11
CA GLU A 784 6.63 -29.97 -39.25
C GLU A 784 6.21 -29.74 -37.79
N ASN A 785 4.90 -29.66 -37.51
CA ASN A 785 4.32 -29.37 -36.19
C ASN A 785 4.05 -30.63 -35.33
N GLY A 786 4.69 -31.75 -35.66
CA GLY A 786 4.51 -33.02 -34.95
C GLY A 786 3.18 -33.73 -35.26
N ASN A 787 2.47 -33.30 -36.30
CA ASN A 787 1.25 -33.94 -36.76
C ASN A 787 1.54 -35.20 -37.59
N THR A 788 0.56 -36.09 -37.68
CA THR A 788 0.67 -37.36 -38.43
C THR A 788 -0.59 -37.63 -39.25
N ASN A 789 -0.54 -38.57 -40.21
CA ASN A 789 -1.64 -38.74 -41.18
C ASN A 789 -2.04 -40.18 -41.54
N SER A 790 -1.54 -41.21 -40.85
CA SER A 790 -2.06 -42.57 -41.04
C SER A 790 -3.52 -42.69 -40.55
N ASP A 791 -4.19 -43.79 -40.85
CA ASP A 791 -5.54 -44.07 -40.32
C ASP A 791 -5.54 -44.06 -38.77
N PRO A 792 -6.46 -43.34 -38.09
CA PRO A 792 -6.58 -43.35 -36.63
C PRO A 792 -7.11 -44.68 -36.09
N LEU A 793 -7.66 -45.57 -36.92
CA LEU A 793 -8.18 -46.88 -36.54
C LEU A 793 -9.24 -46.79 -35.44
N PHE A 794 -10.35 -46.08 -35.72
CA PHE A 794 -11.52 -46.07 -34.85
C PHE A 794 -12.17 -47.48 -34.75
N ALA A 795 -12.80 -47.78 -33.62
CA ALA A 795 -13.37 -49.09 -33.35
C ALA A 795 -14.61 -49.40 -34.19
N ASP A 796 -15.58 -48.50 -34.20
CA ASP A 796 -16.82 -48.59 -34.99
C ASP A 796 -17.42 -47.19 -35.19
N PRO A 797 -16.84 -46.36 -36.07
CA PRO A 797 -17.32 -44.98 -36.27
C PRO A 797 -18.75 -44.93 -36.80
N ALA A 798 -19.17 -45.91 -37.63
CA ALA A 798 -20.55 -46.03 -38.12
C ALA A 798 -21.56 -46.32 -36.99
N GLY A 799 -21.13 -47.03 -35.94
CA GLY A 799 -21.87 -47.24 -34.70
C GLY A 799 -21.66 -46.15 -33.63
N GLY A 800 -20.89 -45.11 -33.92
CA GLY A 800 -20.57 -44.01 -33.00
C GLY A 800 -19.46 -44.30 -31.98
N ASP A 801 -18.73 -45.41 -32.12
CA ASP A 801 -17.58 -45.77 -31.27
C ASP A 801 -16.27 -45.26 -31.88
N TYR A 802 -15.91 -44.02 -31.53
CA TYR A 802 -14.68 -43.36 -31.95
C TYR A 802 -13.48 -43.67 -31.04
N HIS A 803 -13.57 -44.68 -30.17
CA HIS A 803 -12.39 -45.13 -29.43
C HIS A 803 -11.35 -45.70 -30.39
N LEU A 804 -10.08 -45.47 -30.07
CA LEU A 804 -8.96 -46.02 -30.82
C LEU A 804 -8.88 -47.53 -30.62
N GLN A 805 -8.75 -48.31 -31.69
CA GLN A 805 -8.55 -49.76 -31.58
C GLN A 805 -7.28 -50.07 -30.79
N SER A 806 -7.34 -51.06 -29.91
CA SER A 806 -6.17 -51.56 -29.21
C SER A 806 -6.26 -53.04 -28.88
N ARG A 807 -5.25 -53.79 -29.32
CA ARG A 807 -5.00 -55.18 -28.90
C ARG A 807 -4.86 -55.33 -27.38
N TYR A 808 -4.51 -54.26 -26.69
CA TYR A 808 -4.26 -54.25 -25.25
C TYR A 808 -5.46 -53.83 -24.43
N GLY A 809 -6.47 -53.27 -25.08
CA GLY A 809 -7.76 -52.99 -24.48
C GLY A 809 -8.24 -51.58 -24.80
N ARG A 810 -9.51 -51.45 -25.16
CA ARG A 810 -10.22 -50.17 -25.25
C ARG A 810 -11.55 -50.24 -24.52
N TYR A 811 -12.06 -49.09 -24.12
CA TYR A 811 -13.42 -49.02 -23.58
C TYR A 811 -14.45 -49.12 -24.71
N SER A 812 -15.57 -49.81 -24.46
CA SER A 812 -16.70 -49.88 -25.39
C SER A 812 -17.94 -49.28 -24.72
N PRO A 813 -18.34 -48.05 -25.08
CA PRO A 813 -19.47 -47.36 -24.45
C PRO A 813 -20.78 -48.14 -24.50
N GLY A 814 -21.09 -48.76 -25.65
CA GLY A 814 -22.32 -49.53 -25.83
C GLY A 814 -22.42 -50.78 -24.94
N LYS A 815 -21.31 -51.27 -24.40
CA LYS A 815 -21.26 -52.43 -23.48
C LYS A 815 -20.95 -52.05 -22.04
N GLY A 816 -20.43 -50.84 -21.79
CA GLY A 816 -19.94 -50.42 -20.48
C GLY A 816 -18.72 -51.22 -20.01
N THR A 817 -17.97 -51.86 -20.91
CA THR A 817 -16.88 -52.79 -20.59
C THR A 817 -15.66 -52.58 -21.48
N TRP A 818 -14.50 -53.07 -21.02
CA TRP A 818 -13.27 -53.10 -21.80
C TRP A 818 -13.23 -54.28 -22.78
N VAL A 819 -12.78 -54.03 -24.01
CA VAL A 819 -12.65 -55.00 -25.10
C VAL A 819 -11.18 -55.19 -25.43
N PHE A 820 -10.72 -56.46 -25.48
CA PHE A 820 -9.31 -56.85 -25.68
C PHE A 820 -9.09 -57.67 -26.96
N THR A 821 -10.05 -57.62 -27.88
CA THR A 821 -10.10 -58.49 -29.07
C THR A 821 -9.84 -57.73 -30.37
N ASP A 822 -9.48 -56.45 -30.29
CA ASP A 822 -9.22 -55.68 -31.50
C ASP A 822 -8.03 -56.27 -32.27
N PRO A 823 -8.11 -56.35 -33.60
CA PRO A 823 -7.06 -56.95 -34.40
C PRO A 823 -5.85 -56.02 -34.60
N LEU A 824 -5.98 -54.72 -34.30
CA LEU A 824 -4.96 -53.69 -34.54
C LEU A 824 -4.81 -52.79 -33.31
N THR A 825 -3.70 -52.05 -33.26
CA THR A 825 -3.47 -51.00 -32.28
C THR A 825 -3.32 -49.69 -33.04
N SER A 826 -4.10 -48.70 -32.66
CA SER A 826 -4.11 -47.40 -33.31
C SER A 826 -2.75 -46.71 -33.21
N PRO A 827 -2.27 -46.09 -34.29
CA PRO A 827 -1.10 -45.21 -34.28
C PRO A 827 -1.33 -43.88 -33.55
N CYS A 828 -2.54 -43.61 -33.04
CA CYS A 828 -2.85 -42.42 -32.24
C CYS A 828 -2.73 -42.65 -30.72
N ILE A 829 -2.39 -43.89 -30.31
CA ILE A 829 -2.14 -44.26 -28.92
C ILE A 829 -0.70 -43.89 -28.56
N ASP A 830 -0.52 -43.18 -27.44
CA ASP A 830 0.75 -42.68 -26.90
C ASP A 830 1.52 -41.73 -27.84
N THR A 831 0.83 -41.00 -28.72
CA THR A 831 1.46 -40.12 -29.72
C THR A 831 1.12 -38.65 -29.60
N GLY A 832 0.31 -38.25 -28.62
CA GLY A 832 -0.06 -36.86 -28.36
C GLY A 832 1.12 -35.98 -27.92
N ASP A 833 0.84 -34.70 -27.63
CA ASP A 833 1.87 -33.71 -27.28
C ASP A 833 2.86 -34.25 -26.20
N PRO A 834 4.18 -34.29 -26.48
CA PRO A 834 5.18 -34.81 -25.56
C PRO A 834 5.31 -33.98 -24.26
N GLY A 835 4.86 -32.73 -24.24
CA GLY A 835 4.79 -31.88 -23.06
C GLY A 835 3.56 -32.13 -22.18
N VAL A 836 2.59 -32.91 -22.64
CA VAL A 836 1.34 -33.19 -21.93
C VAL A 836 1.41 -34.57 -21.26
N TYR A 837 1.28 -34.58 -19.93
CA TYR A 837 1.21 -35.81 -19.16
C TYR A 837 -0.08 -36.59 -19.51
N PRO A 838 -0.04 -37.92 -19.73
CA PRO A 838 -1.19 -38.77 -20.07
C PRO A 838 -2.32 -38.75 -19.02
N GLY A 839 -2.13 -38.07 -17.89
CA GLY A 839 -3.22 -37.71 -16.98
C GLY A 839 -3.86 -38.93 -16.34
N ARG A 840 -5.16 -39.12 -16.61
CA ARG A 840 -5.98 -40.20 -16.04
C ARG A 840 -6.08 -41.43 -16.92
N GLU A 841 -5.30 -41.52 -17.99
CA GLU A 841 -5.26 -42.71 -18.84
C GLU A 841 -4.86 -43.96 -18.06
N ARG A 842 -5.48 -45.09 -18.41
CA ARG A 842 -5.21 -46.35 -17.73
C ARG A 842 -3.87 -46.93 -18.16
N MET A 843 -3.11 -47.45 -17.20
CA MET A 843 -1.88 -48.19 -17.51
C MET A 843 -2.20 -49.51 -18.26
N PRO A 844 -1.39 -49.89 -19.27
CA PRO A 844 -0.22 -49.15 -19.79
C PRO A 844 -0.64 -48.01 -20.72
N HIS A 845 -0.05 -46.83 -20.57
CA HIS A 845 -0.37 -45.60 -21.33
C HIS A 845 0.89 -44.93 -21.92
N GLY A 846 1.96 -45.71 -22.16
CA GLY A 846 3.19 -45.32 -22.89
C GLY A 846 4.01 -44.09 -22.47
N GLY A 847 3.56 -43.29 -21.50
CA GLY A 847 4.21 -42.04 -21.07
C GLY A 847 3.79 -40.78 -21.83
N ARG A 848 2.93 -40.89 -22.85
CA ARG A 848 2.39 -39.76 -23.63
C ARG A 848 0.88 -39.90 -23.75
N VAL A 849 0.17 -38.78 -23.77
CA VAL A 849 -1.29 -38.76 -23.91
C VAL A 849 -1.72 -39.34 -25.27
N ASN A 850 -2.83 -40.08 -25.30
CA ASN A 850 -3.48 -40.49 -26.55
C ASN A 850 -4.06 -39.26 -27.29
N MET A 851 -4.05 -39.27 -28.62
CA MET A 851 -4.72 -38.23 -29.41
C MET A 851 -6.24 -38.40 -29.40
N GLY A 852 -6.96 -37.27 -29.52
CA GLY A 852 -8.40 -37.24 -29.74
C GLY A 852 -9.25 -37.16 -28.46
N ALA A 853 -10.56 -37.31 -28.62
CA ALA A 853 -11.60 -37.07 -27.61
C ALA A 853 -11.36 -37.74 -26.26
N TYR A 854 -10.75 -38.92 -26.27
CA TYR A 854 -10.53 -39.75 -25.08
C TYR A 854 -9.15 -39.54 -24.44
N GLY A 855 -8.26 -38.77 -25.08
CA GLY A 855 -6.94 -38.44 -24.56
C GLY A 855 -6.99 -37.81 -23.18
N GLY A 856 -6.15 -38.30 -22.27
CA GLY A 856 -6.04 -37.83 -20.89
C GLY A 856 -7.16 -38.33 -19.96
N THR A 857 -8.08 -39.17 -20.45
CA THR A 857 -9.26 -39.64 -19.70
C THR A 857 -9.13 -41.10 -19.23
N PRO A 858 -9.90 -41.52 -18.20
CA PRO A 858 -9.96 -42.93 -17.77
C PRO A 858 -10.47 -43.94 -18.81
N PHE A 859 -10.98 -43.46 -19.95
CA PHE A 859 -11.56 -44.28 -21.02
C PHE A 859 -10.66 -44.38 -22.26
N ALA A 860 -9.50 -43.74 -22.24
CA ALA A 860 -8.55 -43.83 -23.34
C ALA A 860 -8.05 -45.28 -23.52
N SER A 861 -7.84 -45.68 -24.77
CA SER A 861 -7.37 -47.02 -25.12
C SER A 861 -5.96 -47.29 -24.57
N MET A 862 -5.73 -48.50 -24.08
CA MET A 862 -4.46 -48.90 -23.47
C MET A 862 -3.41 -49.26 -24.52
N SER A 863 -2.15 -49.16 -24.16
CA SER A 863 -1.00 -49.62 -24.94
C SER A 863 -0.36 -50.87 -24.34
N GLY A 864 0.64 -51.42 -25.05
CA GLY A 864 1.19 -52.76 -24.76
C GLY A 864 2.34 -52.84 -23.77
N SER A 865 2.99 -51.71 -23.46
CA SER A 865 4.13 -51.65 -22.54
C SER A 865 4.47 -50.20 -22.17
N GLN A 866 5.09 -49.97 -20.99
CA GLN A 866 5.80 -48.72 -20.69
C GLN A 866 6.99 -48.57 -21.64
N SER A 867 6.84 -47.80 -22.71
CA SER A 867 7.99 -47.35 -23.51
C SER A 867 8.62 -46.13 -22.84
N TRP A 868 9.56 -46.34 -21.91
CA TRP A 868 10.57 -45.33 -21.62
C TRP A 868 11.64 -45.39 -22.71
N GLY A 869 11.66 -44.39 -23.60
CA GLY A 869 12.68 -44.14 -24.62
C GLY A 869 12.09 -43.27 -25.74
N ASP A 870 12.60 -42.10 -26.11
CA ASP A 870 13.93 -41.50 -25.93
C ASP A 870 13.82 -39.98 -25.74
N VAL A 871 14.25 -39.45 -24.59
CA VAL A 871 15.00 -38.19 -24.55
C VAL A 871 16.01 -38.29 -23.40
N SER A 872 17.28 -38.35 -23.78
CA SER A 872 18.41 -38.30 -22.87
C SER A 872 18.45 -36.94 -22.17
N PHE A 873 18.04 -36.88 -20.89
CA PHE A 873 18.50 -35.84 -19.98
C PHE A 873 18.97 -36.50 -18.68
N ALA A 874 20.26 -36.29 -18.41
CA ALA A 874 20.92 -36.72 -17.20
C ALA A 874 20.20 -36.15 -15.97
N VAL A 875 19.83 -37.03 -15.03
CA VAL A 875 19.43 -36.62 -13.68
C VAL A 875 20.66 -36.77 -12.78
N PRO A 876 21.17 -35.71 -12.13
CA PRO A 876 22.12 -35.87 -11.05
C PRO A 876 21.42 -36.47 -9.83
N ASN A 877 22.05 -37.50 -9.26
CA ASN A 877 21.68 -38.10 -7.98
C ASN A 877 21.39 -37.04 -6.91
N MET A 878 20.20 -37.10 -6.30
CA MET A 878 20.03 -36.71 -4.91
C MET A 878 19.26 -37.81 -4.18
N THR A 879 20.04 -38.62 -3.47
CA THR A 879 19.61 -39.36 -2.28
C THR A 879 19.53 -38.40 -1.09
N ASN A 880 18.51 -38.64 -0.25
CA ASN A 880 18.09 -37.99 1.00
C ASN A 880 17.12 -36.82 0.87
#